data_AF-A0A8T9FYB5-F1
#
_entry.id   AF-A0A8T9FYB5-F1
#
_cell.length_a   1.000
_cell.length_b   1.000
_cell.length_c   1.000
_cell.angle_alpha   90.00
_cell.angle_beta   90.00
_cell.angle_gamma   90.00
#
_symmetry.space_group_name_H-M   'P 1'
#
loop_
_entity.id
_entity.type
_entity.pdbx_description
1 polymer ?
#
loop_
_entity_poly.entity_id
_entity_poly.type
_entity_poly.pdbx_seq_one_letter_code
_entity_poly.pdbx_strand_id
1 'polypeptide(L)'
;MGKAVKKEPIVSTLEQYQSQFRSAVQAATAFEKHESQGQKLLYIALERIFAFGEEIRGDMKAFEEFLAASGESLNKVTKANPYNALVGMAFSSTRSKSWCSERANVLLYASETAGDTPLVDWLENGGGVSGRYAEAVQHFARPAAGKAASLRSSRLASITSRLQQARVVTEALPGVTLANGFHRSLLFSEGGQTFLVHVRDEDDQKIIEKYLLEVAGNATPNNHPLADRQLYPLFRAIDLILGTCIPSHKGTGLIAIWNEVEDNGALTKLRFLSSAHSFTNATVTLKAALPELDGQGYLILDSEDAEMFRERFADDHSWRVEAGDEGIVIVDDAKSQTRLKLRPIANYADAKLRQGKKLGRRTRHFVATCEGMKASAKNLETAANLSKLRNKDRLTDVVKPKRFKWLYPSQPEDLLEEPPRKVTLEVGVADVAAYSMLSYPFLSRAEMVEPIDPQMELSFVDIAAFLKVASAYAEDLNGYIADSDVRDAAFCIDHIFGDGDRFEYVSPMVLGVSMARTKVCEDFTAAPVMPQAPATSRPRDYSLIEANRRKKTNFPAIPSSSGRVFGAFITSFMPDDAELKAARKFNFEWQLEWWRRMTDIPVHVIASNWADEEVAASTELDRLSDHGGSITRVGPRILIENRIDCLNQLYASDFDWGIIMDDDAVLMQAENHNSSYRLFAEMAANGISAYDGVDLFAPIYGRKAPFNDELNGPGNPYADNHVFKKSTDLKGSMIVVRNFVKEGKAPLLPDPNFRCHGEDTYLTLKAVSMGYSPMTSWNMVLEELAGDSTFATTDDDRTEKMREGHERLVSEFGHLGLRMKPNSHALDKREFEKQSLGGKAKQVSVPKPR
;
A
#
# COMPACT_ATOMS: atom_id res chain seq x y z
N MET A 1 93.85 -32.93 -31.21
CA MET A 1 92.82 -32.07 -30.58
C MET A 1 91.47 -32.76 -30.70
N GLY A 2 90.81 -33.11 -29.59
CA GLY A 2 89.46 -33.69 -29.60
C GLY A 2 88.67 -33.14 -28.42
N LYS A 3 87.71 -32.24 -28.69
CA LYS A 3 86.80 -31.68 -27.68
C LYS A 3 85.53 -32.54 -27.63
N ALA A 4 85.26 -33.13 -26.47
CA ALA A 4 84.04 -33.86 -26.19
C ALA A 4 82.86 -32.88 -26.04
N VAL A 5 81.81 -33.09 -26.83
CA VAL A 5 80.54 -32.35 -26.74
C VAL A 5 79.63 -33.10 -25.76
N LYS A 6 79.24 -32.43 -24.67
CA LYS A 6 78.24 -32.94 -23.70
C LYS A 6 76.88 -33.02 -24.39
N LYS A 7 76.26 -34.21 -24.41
CA LYS A 7 74.84 -34.39 -24.73
C LYS A 7 74.03 -33.95 -23.52
N GLU A 8 73.20 -32.92 -23.67
CA GLU A 8 72.15 -32.61 -22.71
C GLU A 8 70.97 -33.59 -22.89
N PRO A 9 70.33 -34.05 -21.80
CA PRO A 9 69.19 -34.93 -21.89
C PRO A 9 67.96 -34.13 -22.33
N ILE A 10 67.29 -34.60 -23.38
CA ILE A 10 65.98 -34.10 -23.80
C ILE A 10 64.98 -34.57 -22.74
N VAL A 11 64.72 -33.73 -21.74
CA VAL A 11 63.61 -33.92 -20.80
C VAL A 11 62.32 -33.70 -21.58
N SER A 12 61.44 -34.69 -21.56
CA SER A 12 60.16 -34.64 -22.27
C SER A 12 59.33 -33.47 -21.74
N THR A 13 58.79 -32.63 -22.65
CA THR A 13 57.91 -31.51 -22.30
C THR A 13 56.74 -31.96 -21.40
N LEU A 14 56.30 -33.21 -21.53
CA LEU A 14 55.28 -33.82 -20.68
C LEU A 14 55.75 -34.01 -19.23
N GLU A 15 57.00 -34.42 -19.00
CA GLU A 15 57.55 -34.56 -17.64
C GLU A 15 57.65 -33.21 -16.93
N GLN A 16 57.95 -32.15 -17.70
CA GLN A 16 57.99 -30.78 -17.21
C GLN A 16 56.59 -30.29 -16.79
N TYR A 17 55.55 -30.52 -17.61
CA TYR A 17 54.17 -30.20 -17.24
C TYR A 17 53.65 -31.05 -16.08
N GLN A 18 54.01 -32.34 -16.00
CA GLN A 18 53.66 -33.21 -14.88
C GLN A 18 54.32 -32.78 -13.56
N SER A 19 55.53 -32.23 -13.62
CA SER A 19 56.19 -31.64 -12.45
C SER A 19 55.52 -30.34 -12.00
N GLN A 20 55.14 -29.46 -12.94
CA GLN A 20 54.41 -28.24 -12.65
C GLN A 20 53.03 -28.52 -12.04
N PHE A 21 52.28 -29.48 -12.59
CA PHE A 21 50.97 -29.85 -12.05
C PHE A 21 51.09 -30.49 -10.66
N ARG A 22 52.14 -31.26 -10.39
CA ARG A 22 52.42 -31.77 -9.03
C ARG A 22 52.60 -30.65 -8.00
N SER A 23 53.23 -29.54 -8.37
CA SER A 23 53.34 -28.36 -7.51
C SER A 23 51.97 -27.71 -7.26
N ALA A 24 51.11 -27.65 -8.28
CA ALA A 24 49.72 -27.16 -8.13
C ALA A 24 48.89 -28.07 -7.20
N VAL A 25 49.02 -29.39 -7.32
CA VAL A 25 48.36 -30.36 -6.43
C VAL A 25 48.86 -30.20 -4.99
N GLN A 26 50.17 -30.05 -4.79
CA GLN A 26 50.73 -29.82 -3.44
C GLN A 26 50.22 -28.52 -2.82
N ALA A 27 50.10 -27.45 -3.62
CA ALA A 27 49.53 -26.18 -3.16
C ALA A 27 48.04 -26.32 -2.80
N ALA A 28 47.26 -27.05 -3.61
CA ALA A 28 45.86 -27.35 -3.32
C ALA A 28 45.70 -28.17 -2.03
N THR A 29 46.48 -29.23 -1.85
CA THR A 29 46.47 -30.04 -0.62
C THR A 29 46.90 -29.24 0.61
N ALA A 30 47.89 -28.34 0.47
CA ALA A 30 48.29 -27.44 1.55
C ALA A 30 47.15 -26.47 1.92
N PHE A 31 46.46 -25.91 0.92
CA PHE A 31 45.29 -25.06 1.13
C PHE A 31 44.15 -25.80 1.83
N GLU A 32 43.76 -27.00 1.36
CA GLU A 32 42.71 -27.83 1.97
C GLU A 32 43.02 -28.15 3.45
N LYS A 33 44.29 -28.44 3.76
CA LYS A 33 44.74 -28.66 5.13
C LYS A 33 44.63 -27.40 5.99
N HIS A 34 45.01 -26.25 5.46
CA HIS A 34 44.87 -24.96 6.14
C HIS A 34 43.41 -24.55 6.34
N GLU A 35 42.54 -24.83 5.36
CA GLU A 35 41.10 -24.59 5.43
C GLU A 35 40.44 -25.45 6.51
N SER A 36 40.76 -26.75 6.56
CA SER A 36 40.28 -27.67 7.60
C SER A 36 40.74 -27.26 9.00
N GLN A 37 42.00 -26.82 9.15
CA GLN A 37 42.50 -26.29 10.42
C GLN A 37 41.82 -24.98 10.80
N GLY A 38 41.58 -24.08 9.84
CA GLY A 38 40.85 -22.83 10.05
C GLY A 38 39.41 -23.06 10.50
N GLN A 39 38.73 -24.07 9.94
CA GLN A 39 37.38 -24.46 10.33
C GLN A 39 37.31 -24.98 11.77
N LYS A 40 38.26 -25.82 12.19
CA LYS A 40 38.33 -26.33 13.57
C LYS A 40 38.54 -25.20 14.59
N LEU A 41 39.43 -24.25 14.28
CA LEU A 41 39.66 -23.09 15.13
C LEU A 41 38.43 -22.17 15.21
N LEU A 42 37.69 -22.03 14.10
CA LEU A 42 36.43 -21.30 14.08
C LEU A 42 35.40 -21.95 15.01
N TYR A 43 35.26 -23.28 15.00
CA TYR A 43 34.27 -23.96 15.84
C TYR A 43 34.60 -23.82 17.33
N ILE A 44 35.88 -23.92 17.68
CA ILE A 44 36.33 -23.66 19.07
C ILE A 44 36.01 -22.23 19.49
N ALA A 45 36.22 -21.23 18.61
CA ALA A 45 35.85 -19.85 18.92
C ALA A 45 34.34 -19.68 19.10
N LEU A 46 33.52 -20.29 18.24
CA LEU A 46 32.07 -20.26 18.34
C LEU A 46 31.56 -20.96 19.61
N GLU A 47 32.18 -22.07 20.03
CA GLU A 47 31.87 -22.76 21.30
C GLU A 47 32.08 -21.85 22.50
N ARG A 48 33.18 -21.08 22.52
CA ARG A 48 33.46 -20.14 23.61
C ARG A 48 32.47 -18.97 23.64
N ILE A 49 32.11 -18.46 22.47
CA ILE A 49 31.09 -17.40 22.35
C ILE A 49 29.72 -17.92 22.78
N PHE A 50 29.40 -19.17 22.43
CA PHE A 50 28.15 -19.83 22.80
C PHE A 50 28.04 -20.02 24.30
N ALA A 51 29.06 -20.59 24.95
CA ALA A 51 29.08 -20.78 26.40
C ALA A 51 28.93 -19.45 27.16
N PHE A 52 29.65 -18.41 26.74
CA PHE A 52 29.51 -17.08 27.34
C PHE A 52 28.12 -16.47 27.09
N GLY A 53 27.57 -16.66 25.89
CA GLY A 53 26.23 -16.19 25.53
C GLY A 53 25.12 -16.86 26.34
N GLU A 54 25.21 -18.16 26.59
CA GLU A 54 24.26 -18.90 27.43
C GLU A 54 24.33 -18.46 28.90
N GLU A 55 25.51 -18.10 29.41
CA GLU A 55 25.68 -17.57 30.76
C GLU A 55 25.09 -16.15 30.89
N ILE A 56 25.44 -15.24 29.96
CA ILE A 56 25.09 -13.82 30.09
C ILE A 56 23.63 -13.51 29.69
N ARG A 57 22.99 -14.33 28.85
CA ARG A 57 21.57 -14.14 28.46
C ARG A 57 20.59 -14.34 29.62
N GLY A 58 21.01 -15.03 30.68
CA GLY A 58 20.22 -15.22 31.90
C GLY A 58 20.14 -13.96 32.77
N ASP A 59 21.06 -13.01 32.59
CA ASP A 59 21.10 -11.73 33.30
C ASP A 59 21.18 -10.57 32.30
N MET A 60 20.02 -10.16 31.81
CA MET A 60 19.91 -9.09 30.81
C MET A 60 20.47 -7.75 31.29
N LYS A 61 20.54 -7.51 32.61
CA LYS A 61 21.10 -6.29 33.17
C LYS A 61 22.63 -6.32 33.10
N ALA A 62 23.24 -7.43 33.52
CA ALA A 62 24.67 -7.64 33.35
C ALA A 62 25.08 -7.61 31.86
N PHE A 63 24.21 -8.11 30.96
CA PHE A 63 24.45 -8.05 29.52
C PHE A 63 24.44 -6.61 28.98
N GLU A 64 23.50 -5.78 29.41
CA GLU A 64 23.44 -4.38 29.01
C GLU A 64 24.65 -3.59 29.49
N GLU A 65 25.10 -3.81 30.74
CA GLU A 65 26.31 -3.21 31.31
C GLU A 65 27.57 -3.66 30.55
N PHE A 66 27.67 -4.94 30.20
CA PHE A 66 28.78 -5.51 29.41
C PHE A 66 28.86 -4.91 28.00
N LEU A 67 27.72 -4.73 27.32
CA LEU A 67 27.67 -4.09 26.00
C LEU A 67 28.07 -2.62 26.07
N ALA A 68 27.55 -1.89 27.06
CA ALA A 68 27.88 -0.47 27.25
C ALA A 68 29.39 -0.26 27.51
N ALA A 69 30.01 -1.12 28.32
CA ALA A 69 31.46 -1.09 28.58
C ALA A 69 32.29 -1.37 27.31
N SER A 70 31.72 -2.09 26.34
CA SER A 70 32.36 -2.44 25.08
C SER A 70 32.02 -1.47 23.93
N GLY A 71 31.27 -0.41 24.20
CA GLY A 71 30.86 0.59 23.19
C GLY A 71 29.70 0.15 22.30
N GLU A 72 28.97 -0.91 22.67
CA GLU A 72 27.80 -1.44 21.97
C GLU A 72 26.51 -1.12 22.73
N SER A 73 25.37 -1.17 22.03
CA SER A 73 24.05 -0.87 22.63
C SER A 73 23.08 -2.05 22.54
N LEU A 74 22.28 -2.25 23.60
CA LEU A 74 21.23 -3.26 23.63
C LEU A 74 20.00 -2.78 22.83
N ASN A 75 20.06 -2.88 21.51
CA ASN A 75 18.93 -2.55 20.64
C ASN A 75 17.95 -3.73 20.49
N LYS A 76 16.78 -3.50 19.85
CA LYS A 76 15.73 -4.51 19.64
C LYS A 76 16.24 -5.80 18.97
N VAL A 77 17.24 -5.70 18.09
CA VAL A 77 17.80 -6.83 17.35
C VAL A 77 18.76 -7.63 18.21
N THR A 78 19.63 -6.97 18.98
CA THR A 78 20.54 -7.60 19.95
C THR A 78 19.77 -8.21 21.12
N LYS A 79 18.66 -7.60 21.53
CA LYS A 79 17.78 -8.15 22.57
C LYS A 79 17.08 -9.44 22.11
N ALA A 80 16.73 -9.54 20.83
CA ALA A 80 16.11 -10.74 20.27
C ALA A 80 17.13 -11.86 19.99
N ASN A 81 18.38 -11.50 19.70
CA ASN A 81 19.48 -12.45 19.53
C ASN A 81 20.79 -11.84 20.09
N PRO A 82 21.16 -12.18 21.35
CA PRO A 82 22.36 -11.69 22.03
C PRO A 82 23.66 -11.96 21.25
N TYR A 83 23.70 -13.06 20.50
CA TYR A 83 24.86 -13.48 19.73
C TYR A 83 25.23 -12.50 18.60
N ASN A 84 24.31 -11.63 18.18
CA ASN A 84 24.62 -10.59 17.18
C ASN A 84 25.73 -9.64 17.65
N ALA A 85 25.68 -9.23 18.91
CA ALA A 85 26.72 -8.38 19.49
C ALA A 85 27.96 -9.19 19.85
N LEU A 86 27.80 -10.38 20.45
CA LEU A 86 28.92 -11.21 20.89
C LEU A 86 29.82 -11.66 19.73
N VAL A 87 29.24 -12.09 18.61
CA VAL A 87 30.00 -12.43 17.39
C VAL A 87 30.65 -11.19 16.79
N GLY A 88 29.98 -10.03 16.84
CA GLY A 88 30.53 -8.76 16.36
C GLY A 88 31.74 -8.29 17.16
N MET A 89 31.76 -8.53 18.48
CA MET A 89 32.88 -8.17 19.36
C MET A 89 34.03 -9.18 19.30
N ALA A 90 33.72 -10.48 19.16
CA ALA A 90 34.74 -11.53 19.19
C ALA A 90 35.54 -11.66 17.88
N PHE A 91 34.97 -11.25 16.74
CA PHE A 91 35.63 -11.33 15.44
C PHE A 91 35.97 -9.94 14.88
N SER A 92 37.13 -9.80 14.25
CA SER A 92 37.65 -8.51 13.76
C SER A 92 36.71 -7.80 12.76
N SER A 93 36.76 -6.47 12.75
CA SER A 93 35.95 -5.57 11.89
C SER A 93 36.12 -5.75 10.36
N THR A 94 37.05 -6.59 9.92
CA THR A 94 37.28 -6.95 8.52
C THR A 94 36.31 -8.02 7.98
N ARG A 95 35.52 -8.69 8.84
CA ARG A 95 34.50 -9.65 8.42
C ARG A 95 33.19 -8.95 8.05
N SER A 96 32.48 -9.48 7.05
CA SER A 96 31.24 -8.87 6.57
C SER A 96 30.11 -9.02 7.59
N LYS A 97 29.19 -8.04 7.64
CA LYS A 97 28.01 -8.09 8.52
C LYS A 97 27.15 -9.34 8.28
N SER A 98 27.08 -9.80 7.02
CA SER A 98 26.37 -11.04 6.64
C SER A 98 27.00 -12.27 7.30
N TRP A 99 28.33 -12.34 7.30
CA TRP A 99 29.08 -13.45 7.90
C TRP A 99 28.86 -13.51 9.41
N CYS A 100 28.89 -12.35 10.10
CA CYS A 100 28.62 -12.30 11.54
C CYS A 100 27.17 -12.68 11.86
N SER A 101 26.21 -12.21 11.07
CA SER A 101 24.78 -12.52 11.26
C SER A 101 24.46 -14.00 11.04
N GLU A 102 25.10 -14.64 10.05
CA GLU A 102 24.96 -16.08 9.81
C GLU A 102 25.32 -16.89 11.07
N ARG A 103 26.47 -16.58 11.68
CA ARG A 103 26.96 -17.27 12.88
C ARG A 103 26.13 -16.95 14.11
N ALA A 104 25.71 -15.70 14.28
CA ALA A 104 24.81 -15.33 15.36
C ALA A 104 23.47 -16.08 15.30
N ASN A 105 22.92 -16.30 14.10
CA ASN A 105 21.69 -17.09 13.93
C ASN A 105 21.92 -18.58 14.18
N VAL A 106 23.07 -19.13 13.78
CA VAL A 106 23.43 -20.52 14.10
C VAL A 106 23.59 -20.72 15.60
N LEU A 107 24.22 -19.77 16.32
CA LEU A 107 24.36 -19.84 17.77
C LEU A 107 23.01 -19.73 18.49
N LEU A 108 22.12 -18.85 18.04
CA LEU A 108 20.77 -18.79 18.59
C LEU A 108 20.00 -20.10 18.34
N TYR A 109 20.09 -20.65 17.13
CA TYR A 109 19.45 -21.93 16.81
C TYR A 109 20.01 -23.07 17.66
N ALA A 110 21.32 -23.11 17.88
CA ALA A 110 21.96 -24.06 18.77
C ALA A 110 21.43 -23.94 20.21
N SER A 111 21.21 -22.71 20.71
CA SER A 111 20.66 -22.52 22.06
C SER A 111 19.26 -23.11 22.25
N GLU A 112 18.50 -23.25 21.17
CA GLU A 112 17.14 -23.80 21.20
C GLU A 112 17.10 -25.31 20.90
N THR A 113 18.14 -25.86 20.27
CA THR A 113 18.08 -27.21 19.67
C THR A 113 19.26 -28.13 19.97
N ALA A 114 20.40 -27.63 20.44
CA ALA A 114 21.58 -28.45 20.70
C ALA A 114 21.46 -29.30 21.98
N GLY A 115 20.61 -28.87 22.93
CA GLY A 115 20.47 -29.53 24.24
C GLY A 115 21.80 -29.57 24.99
N ASP A 116 22.17 -30.74 25.52
CA ASP A 116 23.45 -30.97 26.22
C ASP A 116 24.63 -31.29 25.29
N THR A 117 24.43 -31.23 23.97
CA THR A 117 25.49 -31.57 22.99
C THR A 117 26.51 -30.42 22.89
N PRO A 118 27.82 -30.68 22.99
CA PRO A 118 28.84 -29.66 22.71
C PRO A 118 28.65 -29.03 21.32
N LEU A 119 28.87 -27.72 21.21
CA LEU A 119 28.55 -26.99 19.98
C LEU A 119 29.37 -27.50 18.78
N VAL A 120 30.65 -27.82 19.00
CA VAL A 120 31.55 -28.38 17.99
C VAL A 120 30.96 -29.67 17.40
N ASP A 121 30.54 -30.61 18.25
CA ASP A 121 29.97 -31.88 17.82
C ASP A 121 28.62 -31.66 17.11
N TRP A 122 27.82 -30.72 17.60
CA TRP A 122 26.54 -30.36 17.00
C TRP A 122 26.69 -29.72 15.61
N LEU A 123 27.73 -28.91 15.41
CA LEU A 123 28.07 -28.33 14.11
C LEU A 123 28.61 -29.38 13.14
N GLU A 124 29.51 -30.26 13.58
CA GLU A 124 30.08 -31.32 12.73
C GLU A 124 29.01 -32.28 12.22
N ASN A 125 28.08 -32.70 13.10
CA ASN A 125 26.97 -33.57 12.72
C ASN A 125 25.91 -32.88 11.83
N GLY A 126 25.92 -31.55 11.77
CA GLY A 126 24.92 -30.73 11.07
C GLY A 126 25.34 -30.18 9.71
N GLY A 127 26.42 -30.70 9.10
CA GLY A 127 26.97 -30.13 7.87
C GLY A 127 27.67 -28.78 8.09
N GLY A 128 28.14 -28.52 9.31
CA GLY A 128 28.84 -27.30 9.70
C GLY A 128 27.95 -26.06 9.81
N VAL A 129 28.59 -24.89 9.89
CA VAL A 129 27.89 -23.60 10.02
C VAL A 129 26.89 -23.37 8.89
N SER A 130 27.25 -23.72 7.65
CA SER A 130 26.36 -23.53 6.49
C SER A 130 25.12 -24.45 6.53
N GLY A 131 25.29 -25.72 6.95
CA GLY A 131 24.17 -26.65 7.09
C GLY A 131 23.22 -26.22 8.20
N ARG A 132 23.76 -25.91 9.38
CA ARG A 132 22.99 -25.40 10.52
C ARG A 132 22.37 -24.04 10.27
N TYR A 133 22.97 -23.20 9.43
CA TYR A 133 22.37 -21.93 9.05
C TYR A 133 21.12 -22.12 8.18
N ALA A 134 21.13 -23.09 7.26
CA ALA A 134 19.94 -23.40 6.46
C ALA A 134 18.78 -23.88 7.34
N GLU A 135 19.08 -24.70 8.35
CA GLU A 135 18.11 -25.13 9.37
C GLU A 135 17.64 -23.95 10.23
N ALA A 136 18.55 -23.11 10.72
CA ALA A 136 18.23 -21.91 11.49
C ALA A 136 17.32 -20.95 10.71
N VAL A 137 17.56 -20.78 9.40
CA VAL A 137 16.71 -19.95 8.52
C VAL A 137 15.30 -20.54 8.41
N GLN A 138 15.14 -21.85 8.39
CA GLN A 138 13.83 -22.51 8.39
C GLN A 138 13.15 -22.41 9.76
N HIS A 139 13.90 -22.62 10.84
CA HIS A 139 13.42 -22.59 12.22
C HIS A 139 12.96 -21.19 12.63
N PHE A 140 13.74 -20.17 12.27
CA PHE A 140 13.39 -18.75 12.46
C PHE A 140 12.63 -18.15 11.28
N ALA A 141 12.26 -18.95 10.27
CA ALA A 141 11.42 -18.48 9.18
C ALA A 141 10.10 -17.99 9.78
N ARG A 142 9.80 -16.69 9.57
CA ARG A 142 8.55 -16.12 10.06
C ARG A 142 7.37 -16.99 9.59
N PRO A 143 6.29 -17.12 10.38
CA PRO A 143 5.07 -17.84 10.02
C PRO A 143 4.48 -17.46 8.64
N ALA A 144 4.87 -16.33 8.07
CA ALA A 144 4.54 -15.93 6.72
C ALA A 144 5.11 -16.87 5.62
N ALA A 145 6.29 -17.46 5.82
CA ALA A 145 6.91 -18.36 4.84
C ALA A 145 6.26 -19.76 4.84
N GLY A 146 5.98 -20.33 6.02
CA GLY A 146 5.23 -21.59 6.14
C GLY A 146 3.78 -21.46 5.68
N LYS A 147 3.13 -20.32 5.96
CA LYS A 147 1.76 -20.04 5.50
C LYS A 147 1.69 -19.78 3.99
N ALA A 148 2.71 -19.14 3.40
CA ALA A 148 2.82 -18.99 1.95
C ALA A 148 3.07 -20.32 1.24
N ALA A 149 3.88 -21.21 1.82
CA ALA A 149 4.10 -22.56 1.28
C ALA A 149 2.83 -23.42 1.39
N SER A 150 2.12 -23.37 2.53
CA SER A 150 0.84 -24.09 2.71
C SER A 150 -0.27 -23.55 1.80
N LEU A 151 -0.43 -22.22 1.67
CA LEU A 151 -1.36 -21.63 0.70
C LEU A 151 -1.00 -21.98 -0.74
N ARG A 152 0.30 -22.01 -1.07
CA ARG A 152 0.79 -22.39 -2.40
C ARG A 152 0.42 -23.83 -2.73
N SER A 153 0.63 -24.76 -1.80
CA SER A 153 0.24 -26.17 -1.97
C SER A 153 -1.28 -26.35 -2.02
N SER A 154 -2.05 -25.64 -1.20
CA SER A 154 -3.53 -25.67 -1.23
C SER A 154 -4.08 -25.16 -2.57
N ARG A 155 -3.54 -24.03 -3.06
CA ARG A 155 -3.90 -23.46 -4.36
C ARG A 155 -3.60 -24.44 -5.50
N LEU A 156 -2.42 -25.05 -5.52
CA LEU A 156 -2.04 -26.05 -6.54
C LEU A 156 -2.96 -27.28 -6.51
N ALA A 157 -3.33 -27.77 -5.33
CA ALA A 157 -4.27 -28.88 -5.18
C ALA A 157 -5.68 -28.53 -5.70
N SER A 158 -6.15 -27.32 -5.40
CA SER A 158 -7.45 -26.80 -5.88
C SER A 158 -7.50 -26.61 -7.39
N ILE A 159 -6.43 -26.08 -7.99
CA ILE A 159 -6.27 -25.94 -9.44
C ILE A 159 -6.29 -27.32 -10.11
N THR A 160 -5.53 -28.26 -9.56
CA THR A 160 -5.47 -29.65 -10.05
C THR A 160 -6.85 -30.31 -10.00
N SER A 161 -7.58 -30.16 -8.89
CA SER A 161 -8.94 -30.69 -8.75
C SER A 161 -9.94 -30.06 -9.73
N ARG A 162 -9.86 -28.74 -9.96
CA ARG A 162 -10.68 -28.04 -10.96
C ARG A 162 -10.39 -28.49 -12.39
N LEU A 163 -9.12 -28.67 -12.74
CA LEU A 163 -8.72 -29.13 -14.08
C LEU A 163 -9.12 -30.59 -14.32
N GLN A 164 -9.12 -31.43 -13.27
CA GLN A 164 -9.65 -32.80 -13.34
C GLN A 164 -11.18 -32.86 -13.51
N GLN A 165 -11.90 -31.83 -13.07
CA GLN A 165 -13.37 -31.73 -13.19
C GLN A 165 -13.82 -30.97 -14.45
N ALA A 166 -12.93 -30.21 -15.08
CA ALA A 166 -13.20 -29.55 -16.35
C ALA A 166 -13.42 -30.61 -17.45
N ARG A 167 -14.31 -30.32 -18.40
CA ARG A 167 -14.73 -31.24 -19.46
C ARG A 167 -13.55 -31.50 -20.40
N VAL A 168 -12.77 -32.55 -20.12
CA VAL A 168 -11.69 -33.02 -20.98
C VAL A 168 -12.32 -33.62 -22.24
N VAL A 169 -11.81 -33.24 -23.42
CA VAL A 169 -12.11 -33.95 -24.66
C VAL A 169 -11.60 -35.38 -24.47
N THR A 170 -12.51 -36.35 -24.36
CA THR A 170 -12.18 -37.75 -24.06
C THR A 170 -11.57 -38.50 -25.24
N GLU A 171 -11.54 -37.89 -26.43
CA GLU A 171 -10.89 -38.45 -27.61
C GLU A 171 -9.41 -38.06 -27.62
N ALA A 172 -8.54 -39.07 -27.68
CA ALA A 172 -7.10 -38.86 -27.80
C ALA A 172 -6.79 -38.10 -29.09
N LEU A 173 -5.90 -37.11 -29.02
CA LEU A 173 -5.40 -36.41 -30.20
C LEU A 173 -4.71 -37.43 -31.13
N PRO A 174 -5.19 -37.60 -32.38
CA PRO A 174 -4.63 -38.59 -33.29
C PRO A 174 -3.15 -38.34 -33.54
N GLY A 175 -2.31 -39.37 -33.38
CA GLY A 175 -0.87 -39.32 -33.68
C GLY A 175 0.02 -38.74 -32.58
N VAL A 176 -0.50 -38.49 -31.38
CA VAL A 176 0.27 -37.95 -30.25
C VAL A 176 0.23 -38.92 -29.07
N THR A 177 1.41 -39.40 -28.65
CA THR A 177 1.57 -40.27 -27.48
C THR A 177 2.40 -39.55 -26.42
N LEU A 178 1.82 -39.25 -25.25
CA LEU A 178 2.49 -38.56 -24.15
C LEU A 178 2.37 -39.37 -22.86
N ALA A 179 3.32 -39.19 -21.94
CA ALA A 179 3.25 -39.77 -20.60
C ALA A 179 2.12 -39.14 -19.77
N ASN A 180 1.68 -39.78 -18.69
CA ASN A 180 0.72 -39.20 -17.75
C ASN A 180 1.34 -37.98 -17.06
N GLY A 181 0.79 -36.78 -17.26
CA GLY A 181 1.33 -35.55 -16.68
C GLY A 181 0.73 -34.29 -17.31
N PHE A 182 1.22 -33.13 -16.89
CA PHE A 182 0.90 -31.85 -17.51
C PHE A 182 1.94 -31.51 -18.58
N HIS A 183 1.48 -31.26 -19.79
CA HIS A 183 2.34 -31.02 -20.96
C HIS A 183 2.11 -29.64 -21.55
N ARG A 184 3.16 -29.02 -22.06
CA ARG A 184 3.04 -27.75 -22.79
C ARG A 184 3.04 -28.00 -24.29
N SER A 185 1.94 -27.65 -24.95
CA SER A 185 1.80 -27.69 -26.40
C SER A 185 1.85 -26.29 -27.03
N LEU A 186 2.47 -26.19 -28.21
CA LEU A 186 2.32 -25.06 -29.12
C LEU A 186 1.34 -25.46 -30.21
N LEU A 187 0.30 -24.66 -30.41
CA LEU A 187 -0.72 -24.85 -31.44
C LEU A 187 -0.59 -23.74 -32.49
N PHE A 188 -0.71 -24.10 -33.77
CA PHE A 188 -0.78 -23.17 -34.89
C PHE A 188 -2.12 -23.35 -35.58
N SER A 189 -2.87 -22.26 -35.79
CA SER A 189 -4.16 -22.33 -36.47
C SER A 189 -4.13 -21.53 -37.76
N GLU A 190 -4.57 -22.17 -38.86
CA GLU A 190 -4.69 -21.57 -40.17
C GLU A 190 -5.94 -22.12 -40.87
N GLY A 191 -6.77 -21.24 -41.43
CA GLY A 191 -7.95 -21.65 -42.21
C GLY A 191 -8.98 -22.48 -41.44
N GLY A 192 -9.10 -22.30 -40.12
CA GLY A 192 -10.04 -23.06 -39.27
C GLY A 192 -9.55 -24.45 -38.85
N GLN A 193 -8.32 -24.83 -39.23
CA GLN A 193 -7.66 -26.04 -38.74
C GLN A 193 -6.58 -25.66 -37.71
N THR A 194 -6.41 -26.52 -36.70
CA THR A 194 -5.43 -26.33 -35.63
C THR A 194 -4.44 -27.48 -35.64
N PHE A 195 -3.15 -27.14 -35.72
CA PHE A 195 -2.03 -28.07 -35.79
C PHE A 195 -1.24 -28.02 -34.48
N LEU A 196 -0.86 -29.19 -33.98
CA LEU A 196 0.08 -29.32 -32.87
C LEU A 196 1.51 -29.20 -33.39
N VAL A 197 2.20 -28.12 -33.04
CA VAL A 197 3.52 -27.76 -33.57
C VAL A 197 4.64 -28.33 -32.71
N HIS A 198 4.49 -28.33 -31.40
CA HIS A 198 5.53 -28.76 -30.48
C HIS A 198 4.94 -29.16 -29.13
N VAL A 199 5.45 -30.23 -28.52
CA VAL A 199 5.17 -30.58 -27.12
C VAL A 199 6.49 -30.57 -26.35
N ARG A 200 6.56 -29.81 -25.25
CA ARG A 200 7.71 -29.89 -24.33
C ARG A 200 7.37 -30.86 -23.20
N ASP A 201 8.20 -31.88 -23.07
CA ASP A 201 8.03 -33.04 -22.17
C ASP A 201 8.83 -32.89 -20.84
N GLU A 202 9.61 -31.81 -20.66
CA GLU A 202 10.52 -31.68 -19.52
C GLU A 202 9.86 -31.08 -18.26
N ASP A 203 9.81 -31.90 -17.21
CA ASP A 203 9.30 -31.70 -15.84
C ASP A 203 10.07 -30.63 -15.04
N ASP A 204 10.07 -29.36 -15.45
CA ASP A 204 10.32 -28.31 -14.46
C ASP A 204 9.03 -28.01 -13.71
N GLN A 205 8.83 -28.76 -12.62
CA GLN A 205 7.68 -28.62 -11.73
C GLN A 205 7.49 -27.17 -11.25
N LYS A 206 8.57 -26.37 -11.11
CA LYS A 206 8.44 -24.95 -10.74
C LYS A 206 7.85 -24.10 -11.86
N ILE A 207 8.12 -24.44 -13.12
CA ILE A 207 7.58 -23.76 -14.30
C ILE A 207 6.11 -24.16 -14.49
N ILE A 208 5.78 -25.45 -14.36
CA ILE A 208 4.40 -25.94 -14.41
C ILE A 208 3.57 -25.29 -13.30
N GLU A 209 4.07 -25.28 -12.06
CA GLU A 209 3.43 -24.60 -10.93
C GLU A 209 3.24 -23.11 -11.18
N LYS A 210 4.26 -22.42 -11.70
CA LYS A 210 4.18 -21.00 -12.04
C LYS A 210 3.05 -20.74 -13.04
N TYR A 211 2.96 -21.54 -14.11
CA TYR A 211 1.90 -21.38 -15.11
C TYR A 211 0.52 -21.76 -14.57
N LEU A 212 0.39 -22.81 -13.75
CA LEU A 212 -0.87 -23.14 -13.09
C LEU A 212 -1.33 -21.99 -12.17
N LEU A 213 -0.40 -21.37 -11.44
CA LEU A 213 -0.67 -20.21 -10.60
C LEU A 213 -0.98 -18.94 -11.43
N GLU A 214 -0.38 -18.77 -12.60
CA GLU A 214 -0.69 -17.68 -13.56
C GLU A 214 -2.05 -17.87 -14.23
N VAL A 215 -2.40 -19.08 -14.66
CA VAL A 215 -3.73 -19.44 -15.22
C VAL A 215 -4.83 -19.32 -14.17
N ALA A 216 -4.52 -19.60 -12.91
CA ALA A 216 -5.45 -19.38 -11.81
C ALA A 216 -5.67 -17.90 -11.51
N GLY A 217 -4.67 -17.05 -11.79
CA GLY A 217 -4.67 -15.62 -11.48
C GLY A 217 -4.89 -15.32 -9.99
N ASN A 218 -4.56 -14.11 -9.55
CA ASN A 218 -5.33 -13.57 -8.43
C ASN A 218 -6.72 -13.33 -9.01
N ALA A 219 -7.68 -14.19 -8.66
CA ALA A 219 -9.02 -14.04 -9.18
C ALA A 219 -9.56 -12.67 -8.76
N THR A 220 -9.63 -11.73 -9.70
CA THR A 220 -10.20 -10.40 -9.50
C THR A 220 -11.71 -10.46 -9.75
N PRO A 221 -12.49 -9.46 -9.32
CA PRO A 221 -13.92 -9.37 -9.63
C PRO A 221 -14.18 -9.39 -11.14
N ASN A 222 -13.22 -8.89 -11.92
CA ASN A 222 -13.18 -8.97 -13.39
C ASN A 222 -13.14 -10.40 -13.96
N ASN A 223 -12.94 -11.42 -13.11
CA ASN A 223 -12.95 -12.83 -13.51
C ASN A 223 -14.34 -13.47 -13.32
N HIS A 224 -15.33 -12.72 -12.85
CA HIS A 224 -16.71 -13.19 -12.81
C HIS A 224 -17.23 -13.40 -14.24
N PRO A 225 -17.99 -14.49 -14.53
CA PRO A 225 -18.47 -14.78 -15.90
C PRO A 225 -19.30 -13.66 -16.55
N LEU A 226 -19.82 -12.74 -15.74
CA LEU A 226 -20.66 -11.62 -16.17
C LEU A 226 -19.93 -10.27 -16.14
N ALA A 227 -18.62 -10.24 -15.82
CA ALA A 227 -17.88 -9.00 -15.58
C ALA A 227 -17.82 -8.05 -16.78
N ASP A 228 -17.79 -8.60 -18.00
CA ASP A 228 -17.73 -7.82 -19.24
C ASP A 228 -19.07 -7.15 -19.62
N ARG A 229 -20.15 -7.41 -18.87
CA ARG A 229 -21.48 -6.85 -19.15
C ARG A 229 -21.61 -5.43 -18.61
N GLN A 230 -22.22 -4.54 -19.40
CA GLN A 230 -22.30 -3.09 -19.10
C GLN A 230 -22.82 -2.75 -17.69
N LEU A 231 -23.89 -3.40 -17.24
CA LEU A 231 -24.47 -3.18 -15.91
C LEU A 231 -23.97 -4.15 -14.84
N TYR A 232 -22.82 -4.79 -15.04
CA TYR A 232 -22.24 -5.71 -14.05
C TYR A 232 -22.03 -5.08 -12.67
N PRO A 233 -21.53 -3.84 -12.52
CA PRO A 233 -21.41 -3.20 -11.21
C PRO A 233 -22.76 -3.08 -10.48
N LEU A 234 -23.82 -2.70 -11.20
CA LEU A 234 -25.18 -2.61 -10.66
C LEU A 234 -25.72 -4.00 -10.27
N PHE A 235 -25.50 -5.01 -11.11
CA PHE A 235 -25.85 -6.40 -10.81
C PHE A 235 -25.15 -6.90 -9.55
N ARG A 236 -23.83 -6.72 -9.45
CA ARG A 236 -23.06 -7.13 -8.26
C ARG A 236 -23.58 -6.42 -7.02
N ALA A 237 -23.88 -5.13 -7.11
CA ALA A 237 -24.43 -4.38 -5.98
C ALA A 237 -25.78 -4.97 -5.50
N ILE A 238 -26.68 -5.26 -6.45
CA ILE A 238 -28.00 -5.85 -6.15
C ILE A 238 -27.86 -7.28 -5.60
N ASP A 239 -27.00 -8.12 -6.19
CA ASP A 239 -26.78 -9.49 -5.73
C ASP A 239 -26.12 -9.52 -4.34
N LEU A 240 -25.14 -8.66 -4.07
CA LEU A 240 -24.55 -8.52 -2.74
C LEU A 240 -25.60 -8.06 -1.72
N ILE A 241 -26.43 -7.07 -2.05
CA ILE A 241 -27.44 -6.56 -1.13
C ILE A 241 -28.54 -7.60 -0.88
N LEU A 242 -29.27 -8.05 -1.91
CA LEU A 242 -30.36 -9.01 -1.75
C LEU A 242 -29.88 -10.37 -1.25
N GLY A 243 -28.73 -10.81 -1.77
CA GLY A 243 -28.18 -12.11 -1.45
C GLY A 243 -27.70 -12.22 -0.01
N THR A 244 -27.29 -11.10 0.61
CA THR A 244 -26.79 -11.11 2.00
C THR A 244 -27.79 -10.53 3.02
N CYS A 245 -28.70 -9.66 2.61
CA CYS A 245 -29.74 -9.06 3.47
C CYS A 245 -31.06 -9.79 3.30
N ILE A 246 -31.27 -10.86 4.06
CA ILE A 246 -32.52 -11.64 3.99
C ILE A 246 -33.68 -10.83 4.59
N PRO A 247 -34.75 -10.53 3.80
CA PRO A 247 -35.93 -9.85 4.33
C PRO A 247 -36.60 -10.69 5.42
N SER A 248 -36.99 -10.05 6.52
CA SER A 248 -37.80 -10.75 7.53
C SER A 248 -39.17 -11.09 6.95
N HIS A 249 -39.74 -12.26 7.28
CA HIS A 249 -41.07 -12.70 6.80
C HIS A 249 -42.25 -11.73 7.06
N LYS A 250 -42.05 -10.66 7.84
CA LYS A 250 -43.06 -9.66 8.20
C LYS A 250 -42.73 -8.24 7.73
N GLY A 251 -41.55 -8.02 7.14
CA GLY A 251 -41.06 -6.69 6.79
C GLY A 251 -40.81 -6.56 5.29
N THR A 252 -41.06 -5.37 4.75
CA THR A 252 -40.72 -5.04 3.36
C THR A 252 -39.20 -4.87 3.27
N GLY A 253 -38.54 -5.58 2.34
CA GLY A 253 -37.16 -5.31 1.94
C GLY A 253 -37.19 -4.45 0.68
N LEU A 254 -36.42 -3.37 0.65
CA LEU A 254 -36.33 -2.46 -0.49
C LEU A 254 -34.87 -2.11 -0.75
N ILE A 255 -34.52 -1.81 -1.99
CA ILE A 255 -33.20 -1.25 -2.33
C ILE A 255 -33.40 0.20 -2.74
N ALA A 256 -32.87 1.12 -1.96
CA ALA A 256 -32.77 2.52 -2.33
C ALA A 256 -31.55 2.72 -3.22
N ILE A 257 -31.71 3.41 -4.35
CA ILE A 257 -30.70 3.72 -5.36
C ILE A 257 -30.71 5.23 -5.61
N TRP A 258 -29.57 5.90 -5.50
CA TRP A 258 -29.44 7.34 -5.75
C TRP A 258 -28.00 7.72 -6.13
N ASN A 259 -27.84 8.87 -6.79
CA ASN A 259 -26.53 9.50 -6.94
C ASN A 259 -26.25 10.43 -5.76
N GLU A 260 -25.13 10.22 -5.08
CA GLU A 260 -24.61 11.10 -4.04
C GLU A 260 -23.43 11.89 -4.58
N VAL A 261 -23.44 13.21 -4.37
CA VAL A 261 -22.32 14.08 -4.72
C VAL A 261 -21.35 14.11 -3.55
N GLU A 262 -20.16 13.56 -3.76
CA GLU A 262 -19.02 13.66 -2.83
C GLU A 262 -17.95 14.61 -3.40
N ASP A 263 -16.95 14.97 -2.60
CA ASP A 263 -15.86 15.89 -3.00
C ASP A 263 -15.11 15.42 -4.26
N ASN A 264 -15.17 14.12 -4.58
CA ASN A 264 -14.50 13.49 -5.73
C ASN A 264 -15.43 13.24 -6.94
N GLY A 265 -16.66 13.76 -6.93
CA GLY A 265 -17.66 13.58 -7.99
C GLY A 265 -18.91 12.84 -7.53
N ALA A 266 -19.85 12.61 -8.46
CA ALA A 266 -21.07 11.87 -8.20
C ALA A 266 -20.80 10.35 -8.23
N LEU A 267 -21.32 9.64 -7.24
CA LEU A 267 -21.27 8.17 -7.14
C LEU A 267 -22.68 7.62 -6.94
N THR A 268 -23.00 6.48 -7.56
CA THR A 268 -24.26 5.80 -7.28
C THR A 268 -24.14 4.96 -6.01
N LYS A 269 -25.07 5.14 -5.07
CA LYS A 269 -25.20 4.31 -3.88
C LYS A 269 -26.46 3.48 -3.93
N LEU A 270 -26.33 2.24 -3.49
CA LEU A 270 -27.40 1.29 -3.29
C LEU A 270 -27.44 0.91 -1.82
N ARG A 271 -28.61 0.94 -1.19
CA ARG A 271 -28.77 0.63 0.23
C ARG A 271 -30.00 -0.22 0.49
N PHE A 272 -29.84 -1.25 1.31
CA PHE A 272 -30.98 -2.02 1.82
C PHE A 272 -31.77 -1.22 2.87
N LEU A 273 -33.07 -1.11 2.66
CA LEU A 273 -34.02 -0.53 3.61
C LEU A 273 -35.01 -1.60 4.07
N SER A 274 -35.41 -1.55 5.34
CA SER A 274 -36.44 -2.43 5.87
C SER A 274 -37.31 -1.76 6.92
N SER A 275 -38.55 -2.22 7.09
CA SER A 275 -39.42 -1.80 8.20
C SER A 275 -39.10 -2.53 9.52
N ALA A 276 -38.24 -3.55 9.49
CA ALA A 276 -37.86 -4.33 10.67
C ALA A 276 -36.96 -3.55 11.66
N HIS A 277 -37.16 -3.74 12.95
CA HIS A 277 -36.39 -3.07 14.02
C HIS A 277 -34.98 -3.65 14.28
N SER A 278 -34.64 -4.77 13.63
CA SER A 278 -33.29 -5.34 13.60
C SER A 278 -33.18 -6.23 12.36
N PHE A 279 -32.22 -5.93 11.50
CA PHE A 279 -31.98 -6.64 10.25
C PHE A 279 -30.51 -6.47 9.83
N THR A 280 -30.05 -7.42 9.04
CA THR A 280 -28.78 -7.33 8.33
C THR A 280 -28.91 -6.30 7.23
N ASN A 281 -28.00 -5.34 7.17
CA ASN A 281 -28.04 -4.27 6.18
C ASN A 281 -26.74 -4.21 5.37
N ALA A 282 -26.86 -3.72 4.16
CA ALA A 282 -25.75 -3.52 3.25
C ALA A 282 -25.91 -2.21 2.49
N THR A 283 -24.78 -1.56 2.21
CA THR A 283 -24.66 -0.45 1.28
C THR A 283 -23.54 -0.77 0.29
N VAL A 284 -23.81 -0.56 -1.00
CA VAL A 284 -22.81 -0.64 -2.06
C VAL A 284 -22.69 0.72 -2.70
N THR A 285 -21.47 1.23 -2.84
CA THR A 285 -21.16 2.46 -3.57
C THR A 285 -20.44 2.05 -4.84
N LEU A 286 -21.03 2.36 -5.99
CA LEU A 286 -20.42 2.12 -7.30
C LEU A 286 -19.29 3.13 -7.54
N LYS A 287 -18.23 2.72 -8.25
CA LYS A 287 -17.13 3.59 -8.66
C LYS A 287 -17.58 4.77 -9.53
N ALA A 288 -18.64 4.61 -10.31
CA ALA A 288 -19.17 5.62 -11.20
C ALA A 288 -20.66 5.83 -10.94
N ALA A 289 -21.13 7.06 -11.13
CA ALA A 289 -22.55 7.37 -11.15
C ALA A 289 -23.24 6.82 -12.40
N LEU A 290 -24.49 6.38 -12.23
CA LEU A 290 -25.45 6.13 -13.29
C LEU A 290 -26.07 7.48 -13.67
N PRO A 291 -25.74 8.06 -14.83
CA PRO A 291 -26.16 9.42 -15.20
C PRO A 291 -27.68 9.57 -15.25
N GLU A 292 -28.41 8.48 -15.54
CA GLU A 292 -29.87 8.49 -15.57
C GLU A 292 -30.48 8.88 -14.23
N LEU A 293 -29.79 8.62 -13.10
CA LEU A 293 -30.28 8.91 -11.75
C LEU A 293 -30.09 10.37 -11.30
N ASP A 294 -29.45 11.20 -12.11
CA ASP A 294 -29.13 12.58 -11.73
C ASP A 294 -30.39 13.40 -11.44
N GLY A 295 -30.42 14.00 -10.23
CA GLY A 295 -31.53 14.88 -9.80
C GLY A 295 -32.80 14.16 -9.37
N GLN A 296 -32.83 12.83 -9.39
CA GLN A 296 -34.04 12.05 -9.11
C GLN A 296 -34.27 11.77 -7.63
N GLY A 297 -33.27 12.08 -6.78
CA GLY A 297 -33.29 11.75 -5.37
C GLY A 297 -33.23 10.23 -5.12
N TYR A 298 -33.87 9.77 -4.04
CA TYR A 298 -33.92 8.35 -3.73
C TYR A 298 -35.00 7.65 -4.56
N LEU A 299 -34.56 6.69 -5.37
CA LEU A 299 -35.44 5.75 -6.06
C LEU A 299 -35.39 4.38 -5.40
N ILE A 300 -36.46 3.63 -5.51
CA ILE A 300 -36.65 2.32 -4.92
C ILE A 300 -36.77 1.28 -6.02
N LEU A 301 -35.95 0.24 -5.91
CA LEU A 301 -36.15 -1.04 -6.58
C LEU A 301 -36.75 -2.01 -5.56
N ASP A 302 -37.97 -2.48 -5.84
CA ASP A 302 -38.65 -3.46 -4.99
C ASP A 302 -37.90 -4.80 -4.97
N SER A 303 -37.99 -5.56 -3.88
CA SER A 303 -37.28 -6.85 -3.77
C SER A 303 -37.64 -7.85 -4.88
N GLU A 304 -38.91 -7.86 -5.33
CA GLU A 304 -39.34 -8.73 -6.43
C GLU A 304 -38.68 -8.36 -7.76
N ASP A 305 -38.64 -7.06 -8.08
CA ASP A 305 -37.99 -6.55 -9.29
C ASP A 305 -36.46 -6.75 -9.22
N ALA A 306 -35.87 -6.55 -8.05
CA ALA A 306 -34.44 -6.76 -7.83
C ALA A 306 -34.05 -8.26 -7.94
N GLU A 307 -34.88 -9.19 -7.45
CA GLU A 307 -34.64 -10.63 -7.64
C GLU A 307 -34.84 -11.01 -9.12
N MET A 308 -35.86 -10.44 -9.79
CA MET A 308 -36.06 -10.65 -11.23
C MET A 308 -34.86 -10.18 -12.05
N PHE A 309 -34.30 -9.00 -11.74
CA PHE A 309 -33.07 -8.50 -12.35
C PHE A 309 -31.92 -9.48 -12.11
N ARG A 310 -31.72 -9.90 -10.86
CA ARG A 310 -30.66 -10.83 -10.46
C ARG A 310 -30.74 -12.17 -11.19
N GLU A 311 -31.91 -12.76 -11.31
CA GLU A 311 -32.12 -14.04 -11.98
C GLU A 311 -31.88 -13.95 -13.49
N ARG A 312 -32.39 -12.89 -14.13
CA ARG A 312 -32.33 -12.72 -15.59
C ARG A 312 -31.06 -12.04 -16.09
N PHE A 313 -30.25 -11.43 -15.22
CA PHE A 313 -29.01 -10.77 -15.63
C PHE A 313 -27.99 -11.76 -16.20
N ALA A 314 -28.10 -13.06 -15.91
CA ALA A 314 -27.23 -14.09 -16.47
C ALA A 314 -27.65 -14.54 -17.88
N ASP A 315 -28.88 -14.25 -18.32
CA ASP A 315 -29.39 -14.64 -19.64
C ASP A 315 -28.63 -13.93 -20.78
N ASP A 316 -28.70 -14.40 -22.03
CA ASP A 316 -27.97 -13.82 -23.18
C ASP A 316 -28.55 -12.47 -23.67
N HIS A 317 -29.08 -11.65 -22.77
CA HIS A 317 -29.68 -10.35 -23.02
C HIS A 317 -28.85 -9.21 -22.41
N SER A 318 -28.78 -8.08 -23.12
CA SER A 318 -28.12 -6.87 -22.64
C SER A 318 -29.09 -6.04 -21.81
N TRP A 319 -28.63 -5.54 -20.67
CA TRP A 319 -29.41 -4.68 -19.78
C TRP A 319 -28.91 -3.24 -19.83
N ARG A 320 -29.83 -2.28 -19.74
CA ARG A 320 -29.53 -0.84 -19.65
C ARG A 320 -30.50 -0.12 -18.70
N VAL A 321 -30.10 1.06 -18.25
CA VAL A 321 -30.96 1.99 -17.51
C VAL A 321 -31.51 3.02 -18.51
N GLU A 322 -32.81 3.27 -18.49
CA GLU A 322 -33.46 4.29 -19.32
C GLU A 322 -34.19 5.30 -18.44
N ALA A 323 -34.03 6.58 -18.75
CA ALA A 323 -34.87 7.66 -18.25
C ALA A 323 -35.91 8.04 -19.32
N GLY A 324 -37.19 8.11 -18.95
CA GLY A 324 -38.27 8.53 -19.84
C GLY A 324 -39.44 9.17 -19.09
N ASP A 325 -40.52 9.48 -19.82
CA ASP A 325 -41.70 10.17 -19.30
C ASP A 325 -42.38 9.43 -18.14
N GLU A 326 -42.22 8.10 -18.07
CA GLU A 326 -42.78 7.28 -17.01
C GLU A 326 -41.86 7.13 -15.79
N GLY A 327 -40.70 7.78 -15.79
CA GLY A 327 -39.65 7.65 -14.77
C GLY A 327 -38.47 6.80 -15.26
N ILE A 328 -37.71 6.24 -14.31
CA ILE A 328 -36.50 5.48 -14.61
C ILE A 328 -36.80 3.98 -14.57
N VAL A 329 -36.30 3.27 -15.57
CA VAL A 329 -36.49 1.82 -15.71
C VAL A 329 -35.17 1.11 -15.99
N ILE A 330 -35.04 -0.10 -15.46
CA ILE A 330 -34.00 -1.07 -15.82
C ILE A 330 -34.62 -2.05 -16.81
N VAL A 331 -34.04 -2.18 -17.99
CA VAL A 331 -34.65 -2.89 -19.12
C VAL A 331 -33.66 -3.78 -19.86
N ASP A 332 -34.12 -4.96 -20.27
CA ASP A 332 -33.37 -5.87 -21.15
C ASP A 332 -33.67 -5.63 -22.65
N ASP A 333 -32.86 -6.22 -23.52
CA ASP A 333 -33.04 -6.18 -24.98
C ASP A 333 -33.77 -7.42 -25.53
N ALA A 334 -34.44 -8.21 -24.69
CA ALA A 334 -35.17 -9.39 -25.12
C ALA A 334 -36.38 -9.03 -26.01
N LYS A 335 -36.82 -9.99 -26.84
CA LYS A 335 -38.02 -9.80 -27.70
C LYS A 335 -39.28 -9.44 -26.91
N SER A 336 -39.40 -9.98 -25.70
CA SER A 336 -40.42 -9.61 -24.72
C SER A 336 -39.70 -8.90 -23.57
N GLN A 337 -39.47 -7.60 -23.74
CA GLN A 337 -38.64 -6.82 -22.83
C GLN A 337 -39.12 -6.90 -21.38
N THR A 338 -38.22 -7.24 -20.46
CA THR A 338 -38.45 -7.02 -19.03
C THR A 338 -38.23 -5.54 -18.72
N ARG A 339 -39.17 -4.89 -18.03
CA ARG A 339 -39.07 -3.48 -17.63
C ARG A 339 -39.31 -3.36 -16.14
N LEU A 340 -38.26 -3.03 -15.39
CA LEU A 340 -38.27 -2.91 -13.93
C LEU A 340 -38.26 -1.43 -13.56
N LYS A 341 -39.32 -0.96 -12.90
CA LYS A 341 -39.52 0.48 -12.68
C LYS A 341 -38.95 0.92 -11.33
N LEU A 342 -38.04 1.89 -11.36
CA LEU A 342 -37.54 2.55 -10.17
C LEU A 342 -38.56 3.58 -9.68
N ARG A 343 -39.05 3.40 -8.46
CA ARG A 343 -40.14 4.22 -7.89
C ARG A 343 -39.60 5.27 -6.93
N PRO A 344 -40.09 6.52 -6.92
CA PRO A 344 -39.65 7.50 -5.94
C PRO A 344 -39.90 7.04 -4.50
N ILE A 345 -38.97 7.36 -3.59
CA ILE A 345 -39.07 7.03 -2.16
C ILE A 345 -40.36 7.55 -1.51
N ALA A 346 -40.92 8.65 -2.04
CA ALA A 346 -42.17 9.24 -1.58
C ALA A 346 -43.35 8.25 -1.62
N ASN A 347 -43.32 7.26 -2.52
CA ASN A 347 -44.34 6.21 -2.60
C ASN A 347 -44.34 5.27 -1.39
N TYR A 348 -43.32 5.36 -0.52
CA TYR A 348 -43.12 4.51 0.65
C TYR A 348 -43.10 5.31 1.97
N ALA A 349 -43.63 6.54 1.97
CA ALA A 349 -43.63 7.41 3.15
C ALA A 349 -44.25 6.76 4.40
N ASP A 350 -45.29 5.93 4.23
CA ASP A 350 -46.00 5.26 5.33
C ASP A 350 -45.31 3.96 5.80
N ALA A 351 -44.28 3.48 5.10
CA ALA A 351 -43.69 2.17 5.33
C ALA A 351 -42.76 2.10 6.57
N LYS A 352 -42.53 3.24 7.25
CA LYS A 352 -41.65 3.35 8.44
C LYS A 352 -40.29 2.68 8.22
N LEU A 353 -39.64 3.04 7.12
CA LEU A 353 -38.38 2.45 6.69
C LEU A 353 -37.25 2.77 7.68
N ARG A 354 -36.31 1.84 7.78
CA ARG A 354 -35.11 1.91 8.61
C ARG A 354 -33.89 1.62 7.75
N GLN A 355 -32.75 2.16 8.16
CA GLN A 355 -31.45 1.96 7.53
C GLN A 355 -30.41 1.45 8.53
N GLY A 356 -29.26 1.00 8.03
CA GLY A 356 -28.11 0.70 8.88
C GLY A 356 -27.65 1.93 9.66
N LYS A 357 -27.41 1.76 10.96
CA LYS A 357 -26.87 2.81 11.83
C LYS A 357 -25.36 2.89 11.63
N LYS A 358 -24.81 4.11 11.63
CA LYS A 358 -23.34 4.29 11.68
C LYS A 358 -22.81 3.80 13.02
N LEU A 359 -22.00 2.74 12.97
CA LEU A 359 -21.43 2.10 14.16
C LEU A 359 -20.16 2.84 14.63
N GLY A 360 -19.86 2.72 15.92
CA GLY A 360 -18.81 3.46 16.60
C GLY A 360 -17.42 2.85 16.41
N ARG A 361 -16.92 2.20 17.46
CA ARG A 361 -15.53 1.73 17.52
C ARG A 361 -15.36 0.49 16.66
N ARG A 362 -14.48 0.57 15.66
CA ARG A 362 -14.03 -0.59 14.86
C ARG A 362 -12.97 -1.35 15.67
N THR A 363 -13.26 -2.61 16.01
CA THR A 363 -12.35 -3.46 16.77
C THR A 363 -12.13 -4.79 16.05
N ARG A 364 -11.08 -5.53 16.42
CA ARG A 364 -10.88 -6.93 15.97
C ARG A 364 -10.99 -7.06 14.44
N HIS A 365 -10.15 -6.31 13.73
CA HIS A 365 -10.07 -6.37 12.27
C HIS A 365 -9.69 -7.79 11.83
N PHE A 366 -10.33 -8.24 10.76
CA PHE A 366 -10.12 -9.56 10.17
C PHE A 366 -10.18 -9.47 8.65
N VAL A 367 -9.71 -10.54 8.00
CA VAL A 367 -9.86 -10.76 6.56
C VAL A 367 -10.70 -12.02 6.36
N ALA A 368 -11.87 -11.87 5.75
CA ALA A 368 -12.70 -12.98 5.29
C ALA A 368 -12.14 -13.49 3.95
N THR A 369 -11.35 -14.56 3.99
CA THR A 369 -10.66 -15.06 2.80
C THR A 369 -11.62 -15.70 1.81
N CYS A 370 -11.45 -15.47 0.51
CA CYS A 370 -12.28 -16.08 -0.53
C CYS A 370 -12.29 -17.60 -0.42
N GLU A 371 -11.11 -18.21 -0.25
CA GLU A 371 -10.96 -19.67 -0.11
C GLU A 371 -11.70 -20.18 1.14
N GLY A 372 -11.52 -19.50 2.28
CA GLY A 372 -12.20 -19.86 3.51
C GLY A 372 -13.72 -19.66 3.45
N MET A 373 -14.20 -18.64 2.75
CA MET A 373 -15.64 -18.42 2.52
C MET A 373 -16.24 -19.53 1.63
N LYS A 374 -15.57 -19.91 0.54
CA LYS A 374 -16.02 -21.01 -0.34
C LYS A 374 -16.05 -22.34 0.40
N ALA A 375 -14.99 -22.66 1.14
CA ALA A 375 -14.91 -23.86 1.95
C ALA A 375 -16.02 -23.89 3.01
N SER A 376 -16.24 -22.77 3.71
CA SER A 376 -17.29 -22.65 4.72
C SER A 376 -18.69 -22.78 4.13
N ALA A 377 -18.97 -22.16 2.98
CA ALA A 377 -20.24 -22.29 2.28
C ALA A 377 -20.53 -23.76 1.86
N LYS A 378 -19.53 -24.45 1.32
CA LYS A 378 -19.63 -25.88 0.96
C LYS A 378 -19.86 -26.77 2.19
N ASN A 379 -19.18 -26.48 3.30
CA ASN A 379 -19.38 -27.19 4.57
C ASN A 379 -20.82 -27.02 5.07
N LEU A 380 -21.39 -25.82 4.97
CA LEU A 380 -22.79 -25.55 5.35
C LEU A 380 -23.78 -26.34 4.49
N GLU A 381 -23.56 -26.39 3.18
CA GLU A 381 -24.39 -27.18 2.27
C GLU A 381 -24.31 -28.68 2.57
N THR A 382 -23.10 -29.19 2.80
CA THR A 382 -22.85 -30.59 3.16
C THR A 382 -23.57 -30.95 4.46
N ALA A 383 -23.47 -30.09 5.48
CA ALA A 383 -24.13 -30.29 6.75
C ALA A 383 -25.67 -30.25 6.62
N ALA A 384 -26.21 -29.33 5.81
CA ALA A 384 -27.64 -29.26 5.52
C ALA A 384 -28.15 -30.54 4.81
N ASN A 385 -27.38 -31.09 3.87
CA ASN A 385 -27.72 -32.33 3.16
C ASN A 385 -27.64 -33.55 4.08
N LEU A 386 -26.60 -33.67 4.92
CA LEU A 386 -26.50 -34.72 5.93
C LEU A 386 -27.63 -34.65 6.96
N SER A 387 -28.04 -33.44 7.36
CA SER A 387 -29.19 -33.24 8.23
C SER A 387 -30.50 -33.68 7.58
N LYS A 388 -30.74 -33.34 6.30
CA LYS A 388 -31.91 -33.82 5.56
C LYS A 388 -31.94 -35.35 5.45
N LEU A 389 -30.79 -35.97 5.19
CA LEU A 389 -30.67 -37.43 5.10
C LEU A 389 -30.98 -38.09 6.46
N ARG A 390 -30.38 -37.60 7.55
CA ARG A 390 -30.65 -38.12 8.91
C ARG A 390 -32.11 -37.92 9.37
N ASN A 391 -32.79 -36.88 8.88
CA ASN A 391 -34.19 -36.64 9.22
C ASN A 391 -35.16 -37.54 8.45
N LYS A 392 -34.79 -38.04 7.25
CA LYS A 392 -35.62 -39.01 6.52
C LYS A 392 -35.81 -40.33 7.27
N ASP A 393 -34.83 -40.70 8.10
CA ASP A 393 -34.80 -41.98 8.82
C ASP A 393 -35.21 -41.86 10.30
N ARG A 394 -35.74 -40.71 10.74
CA ARG A 394 -36.08 -40.44 12.14
C ARG A 394 -37.51 -39.95 12.34
N LEU A 395 -38.13 -40.38 13.44
CA LEU A 395 -39.45 -39.92 13.91
C LEU A 395 -39.43 -38.47 14.44
N THR A 396 -38.26 -37.92 14.75
CA THR A 396 -38.06 -36.56 15.25
C THR A 396 -36.97 -35.85 14.46
N ASP A 397 -37.31 -34.67 13.92
CA ASP A 397 -36.40 -33.84 13.15
C ASP A 397 -35.20 -33.37 13.97
N VAL A 398 -33.99 -33.52 13.42
CA VAL A 398 -32.80 -32.83 13.95
C VAL A 398 -32.99 -31.33 13.79
N VAL A 399 -32.92 -30.60 14.90
CA VAL A 399 -33.08 -29.14 14.95
C VAL A 399 -31.92 -28.47 14.22
N LYS A 400 -32.23 -27.62 13.24
CA LYS A 400 -31.23 -26.83 12.53
C LYS A 400 -30.56 -25.82 13.48
N PRO A 401 -29.23 -25.65 13.40
CA PRO A 401 -28.55 -24.62 14.17
C PRO A 401 -29.07 -23.24 13.79
N LYS A 402 -29.25 -22.38 14.79
CA LYS A 402 -29.72 -21.00 14.60
C LYS A 402 -28.59 -19.98 14.71
N ARG A 403 -27.46 -20.37 15.28
CA ARG A 403 -26.37 -19.48 15.67
C ARG A 403 -25.02 -20.15 15.44
N PHE A 404 -24.01 -19.34 15.16
CA PHE A 404 -22.62 -19.75 15.30
C PHE A 404 -22.00 -19.15 16.55
N LYS A 405 -21.14 -19.92 17.21
CA LYS A 405 -20.34 -19.49 18.35
C LYS A 405 -18.92 -19.20 17.91
N TRP A 406 -18.26 -18.31 18.64
CA TRP A 406 -16.82 -18.13 18.56
C TRP A 406 -16.12 -19.34 19.20
N LEU A 407 -15.21 -19.95 18.47
CA LEU A 407 -14.37 -21.04 18.97
C LEU A 407 -13.02 -20.45 19.36
N TYR A 408 -12.64 -20.68 20.61
CA TYR A 408 -11.31 -20.39 21.12
C TYR A 408 -10.55 -21.72 21.28
N PRO A 409 -9.30 -21.83 20.80
CA PRO A 409 -8.49 -23.00 21.08
C PRO A 409 -8.33 -23.12 22.60
N SER A 410 -8.75 -24.24 23.18
CA SER A 410 -8.57 -24.52 24.60
C SER A 410 -7.07 -24.53 24.91
N GLN A 411 -6.63 -23.70 25.85
CA GLN A 411 -5.31 -23.88 26.44
C GLN A 411 -5.32 -25.20 27.23
N PRO A 412 -4.31 -26.06 27.09
CA PRO A 412 -4.10 -27.15 28.04
C PRO A 412 -3.93 -26.53 29.44
N GLU A 413 -4.67 -27.02 30.44
CA GLU A 413 -4.68 -26.47 31.80
C GLU A 413 -3.30 -26.52 32.51
N ASP A 414 -2.30 -27.20 31.94
CA ASP A 414 -1.02 -27.50 32.58
C ASP A 414 0.17 -26.57 32.19
N LEU A 415 -0.02 -25.48 31.44
CA LEU A 415 1.07 -24.58 31.03
C LEU A 415 0.75 -23.10 31.32
N LEU A 416 1.01 -22.67 32.56
CA LEU A 416 0.64 -21.36 33.11
C LEU A 416 1.68 -20.22 32.93
N GLU A 417 2.76 -20.37 32.15
CA GLU A 417 3.86 -19.38 32.17
C GLU A 417 4.25 -18.71 30.83
N GLU A 418 3.61 -19.01 29.69
CA GLU A 418 3.88 -18.28 28.44
C GLU A 418 2.73 -17.34 28.01
N PRO A 419 3.04 -16.13 27.48
CA PRO A 419 2.02 -15.21 26.96
C PRO A 419 1.20 -15.87 25.83
N PRO A 420 -0.07 -15.49 25.63
CA PRO A 420 -1.00 -16.22 24.79
C PRO A 420 -0.50 -16.35 23.34
N ARG A 421 -0.29 -17.60 22.90
CA ARG A 421 -0.08 -17.94 21.48
C ARG A 421 -1.29 -17.46 20.66
N LYS A 422 -1.00 -16.96 19.45
CA LYS A 422 -1.95 -16.44 18.44
C LYS A 422 -3.29 -17.18 18.46
N VAL A 423 -4.32 -16.51 18.96
CA VAL A 423 -5.70 -17.02 18.95
C VAL A 423 -6.30 -16.73 17.57
N THR A 424 -6.52 -17.77 16.76
CA THR A 424 -7.28 -17.66 15.52
C THR A 424 -8.77 -17.53 15.85
N LEU A 425 -9.43 -16.51 15.29
CA LEU A 425 -10.87 -16.33 15.44
C LEU A 425 -11.59 -17.37 14.57
N GLU A 426 -12.12 -18.42 15.19
CA GLU A 426 -12.89 -19.45 14.50
C GLU A 426 -14.38 -19.35 14.84
N VAL A 427 -15.21 -19.82 13.92
CA VAL A 427 -16.67 -19.81 14.02
C VAL A 427 -17.16 -21.25 13.88
N GLY A 428 -18.07 -21.68 14.76
CA GLY A 428 -18.53 -23.06 14.80
C GLY A 428 -19.92 -23.25 15.39
N VAL A 429 -20.40 -24.49 15.37
CA VAL A 429 -21.69 -24.89 15.97
C VAL A 429 -21.40 -25.83 17.14
N ALA A 430 -21.63 -25.35 18.36
CA ALA A 430 -21.66 -26.21 19.54
C ALA A 430 -23.05 -26.87 19.64
N ASP A 431 -23.10 -28.16 19.95
CA ASP A 431 -24.31 -28.88 20.42
C ASP A 431 -25.30 -29.45 19.38
N VAL A 432 -24.98 -29.55 18.09
CA VAL A 432 -25.79 -30.35 17.16
C VAL A 432 -24.96 -31.48 16.57
N ALA A 433 -25.18 -32.73 16.98
CA ALA A 433 -24.39 -33.91 16.60
C ALA A 433 -24.29 -34.20 15.07
N ALA A 434 -25.02 -33.47 14.23
CA ALA A 434 -24.92 -33.51 12.76
C ALA A 434 -24.08 -32.37 12.17
N TYR A 435 -23.81 -31.31 12.94
CA TYR A 435 -23.08 -30.10 12.57
C TYR A 435 -21.83 -29.88 13.45
N SER A 436 -21.69 -30.61 14.56
CA SER A 436 -20.50 -30.64 15.41
C SER A 436 -19.36 -31.35 14.66
N MET A 437 -18.14 -30.79 14.73
CA MET A 437 -16.89 -31.18 14.03
C MET A 437 -16.58 -30.46 12.71
N LEU A 438 -17.44 -29.58 12.20
CA LEU A 438 -17.11 -28.71 11.06
C LEU A 438 -16.67 -27.32 11.55
N SER A 439 -15.38 -27.01 11.41
CA SER A 439 -14.87 -25.63 11.55
C SER A 439 -15.22 -24.84 10.27
N TYR A 440 -15.53 -23.56 10.42
CA TYR A 440 -15.81 -22.62 9.33
C TYR A 440 -14.69 -21.57 9.29
N PRO A 441 -13.51 -21.90 8.72
CA PRO A 441 -12.30 -21.07 8.80
C PRO A 441 -12.31 -19.95 7.75
N PHE A 442 -13.40 -19.19 7.64
CA PHE A 442 -13.47 -18.10 6.67
C PHE A 442 -12.72 -16.85 7.12
N LEU A 443 -12.44 -16.70 8.41
CA LEU A 443 -11.76 -15.55 9.00
C LEU A 443 -10.26 -15.82 9.16
N SER A 444 -9.43 -14.88 8.72
CA SER A 444 -7.98 -14.91 8.89
C SER A 444 -7.46 -13.59 9.46
N ARG A 445 -6.32 -13.65 10.17
CA ARG A 445 -5.64 -12.49 10.80
C ARG A 445 -6.55 -11.72 11.76
N ALA A 446 -6.61 -12.17 13.01
CA ALA A 446 -6.95 -11.30 14.12
C ALA A 446 -5.81 -11.44 15.15
N GLU A 447 -4.99 -10.41 15.33
CA GLU A 447 -4.26 -10.29 16.59
C GLU A 447 -5.30 -9.83 17.61
N MET A 448 -5.88 -10.79 18.34
CA MET A 448 -6.81 -10.48 19.42
C MET A 448 -6.03 -10.09 20.66
N VAL A 449 -6.26 -8.87 21.14
CA VAL A 449 -5.79 -8.42 22.47
C VAL A 449 -6.73 -8.96 23.55
N GLU A 450 -8.03 -9.16 23.25
CA GLU A 450 -9.06 -9.63 24.19
C GLU A 450 -10.13 -10.52 23.49
N PRO A 451 -10.65 -11.56 24.16
CA PRO A 451 -11.72 -12.41 23.62
C PRO A 451 -13.04 -11.63 23.41
N ILE A 452 -13.86 -12.08 22.47
CA ILE A 452 -15.26 -11.62 22.29
C ILE A 452 -16.13 -12.31 23.35
N ASP A 453 -17.07 -11.57 23.95
CA ASP A 453 -18.06 -12.11 24.89
C ASP A 453 -18.72 -13.37 24.27
N PRO A 454 -18.63 -14.55 24.92
CA PRO A 454 -19.27 -15.78 24.44
C PRO A 454 -20.78 -15.68 24.22
N GLN A 455 -21.46 -14.69 24.81
CA GLN A 455 -22.88 -14.43 24.60
C GLN A 455 -23.19 -13.69 23.29
N MET A 456 -22.17 -13.13 22.62
CA MET A 456 -22.29 -12.44 21.34
C MET A 456 -22.10 -13.44 20.20
N GLU A 457 -23.16 -14.14 19.82
CA GLU A 457 -23.13 -15.15 18.77
C GLU A 457 -23.48 -14.56 17.39
N LEU A 458 -23.11 -15.25 16.31
CA LEU A 458 -23.48 -14.86 14.95
C LEU A 458 -24.76 -15.56 14.52
N SER A 459 -25.62 -14.87 13.78
CA SER A 459 -26.80 -15.50 13.17
C SER A 459 -26.39 -16.49 12.10
N PHE A 460 -26.85 -17.74 12.21
CA PHE A 460 -26.50 -18.79 11.25
C PHE A 460 -26.98 -18.45 9.84
N VAL A 461 -28.21 -17.94 9.75
CA VAL A 461 -28.86 -17.62 8.47
C VAL A 461 -28.16 -16.46 7.77
N ASP A 462 -27.81 -15.41 8.50
CA ASP A 462 -27.19 -14.20 7.93
C ASP A 462 -25.76 -14.49 7.44
N ILE A 463 -24.96 -15.20 8.24
CA ILE A 463 -23.59 -15.57 7.86
C ILE A 463 -23.59 -16.60 6.73
N ALA A 464 -24.50 -17.58 6.72
CA ALA A 464 -24.59 -18.52 5.61
C ALA A 464 -24.90 -17.83 4.28
N ALA A 465 -25.79 -16.83 4.30
CA ALA A 465 -26.12 -16.01 3.14
C ALA A 465 -24.90 -15.20 2.67
N PHE A 466 -24.21 -14.52 3.60
CA PHE A 466 -22.98 -13.80 3.33
C PHE A 466 -21.91 -14.69 2.66
N LEU A 467 -21.59 -15.84 3.26
CA LEU A 467 -20.57 -16.76 2.74
C LEU A 467 -20.89 -17.26 1.34
N LYS A 468 -22.18 -17.57 1.08
CA LYS A 468 -22.62 -18.06 -0.23
C LYS A 468 -22.45 -17.00 -1.32
N VAL A 469 -22.82 -15.76 -1.03
CA VAL A 469 -22.89 -14.68 -2.03
C VAL A 469 -21.55 -13.99 -2.20
N ALA A 470 -20.92 -13.57 -1.11
CA ALA A 470 -19.64 -12.86 -1.14
C ALA A 470 -18.52 -13.70 -1.79
N SER A 471 -18.56 -15.03 -1.62
CA SER A 471 -17.54 -15.92 -2.19
C SER A 471 -17.57 -16.03 -3.72
N ALA A 472 -18.67 -15.61 -4.38
CA ALA A 472 -18.78 -15.61 -5.83
C ALA A 472 -17.87 -14.56 -6.51
N TYR A 473 -17.49 -13.50 -5.78
CA TYR A 473 -16.74 -12.36 -6.32
C TYR A 473 -15.22 -12.47 -6.19
N ALA A 474 -14.75 -13.65 -5.78
CA ALA A 474 -13.36 -14.08 -5.85
C ALA A 474 -12.29 -13.26 -5.09
N GLU A 475 -12.68 -12.27 -4.27
CA GLU A 475 -11.77 -11.48 -3.44
C GLU A 475 -11.81 -11.83 -1.94
N ASP A 476 -10.70 -11.51 -1.26
CA ASP A 476 -10.63 -11.51 0.21
C ASP A 476 -11.23 -10.20 0.74
N LEU A 477 -12.19 -10.29 1.66
CA LEU A 477 -12.93 -9.13 2.15
C LEU A 477 -12.41 -8.65 3.50
N ASN A 478 -12.14 -7.36 3.61
CA ASN A 478 -11.76 -6.74 4.88
C ASN A 478 -12.97 -6.53 5.79
N GLY A 479 -12.84 -6.89 7.05
CA GLY A 479 -13.91 -6.74 8.04
C GLY A 479 -13.42 -6.44 9.44
N TYR A 480 -14.37 -6.23 10.33
CA TYR A 480 -14.12 -5.92 11.73
C TYR A 480 -15.35 -6.25 12.59
N ILE A 481 -15.17 -6.29 13.90
CA ILE A 481 -16.25 -6.36 14.88
C ILE A 481 -16.47 -4.96 15.46
N ALA A 482 -17.66 -4.40 15.23
CA ALA A 482 -18.02 -3.11 15.80
C ALA A 482 -18.46 -3.26 17.26
N ASP A 483 -18.06 -2.32 18.11
CA ASP A 483 -18.63 -2.09 19.46
C ASP A 483 -18.86 -3.38 20.28
N SER A 484 -17.83 -4.24 20.35
CA SER A 484 -17.88 -5.64 20.83
C SER A 484 -18.48 -5.88 22.21
N ASP A 485 -18.63 -4.82 23.01
CA ASP A 485 -18.87 -4.93 24.45
C ASP A 485 -20.25 -4.42 24.90
N VAL A 486 -21.09 -3.77 24.05
CA VAL A 486 -22.47 -3.36 24.44
C VAL A 486 -23.41 -3.06 23.24
N ARG A 487 -24.72 -3.40 23.40
CA ARG A 487 -25.99 -3.04 22.67
C ARG A 487 -26.04 -2.99 21.13
N ASP A 488 -24.99 -2.54 20.47
CA ASP A 488 -24.92 -2.28 19.03
C ASP A 488 -23.82 -3.11 18.33
N ALA A 489 -23.27 -4.14 19.02
CA ALA A 489 -22.22 -5.00 18.49
C ALA A 489 -22.62 -5.64 17.15
N ALA A 490 -21.72 -5.67 16.18
CA ALA A 490 -22.03 -6.14 14.83
C ALA A 490 -20.84 -6.78 14.12
N PHE A 491 -21.12 -7.78 13.29
CA PHE A 491 -20.16 -8.32 12.33
C PHE A 491 -20.18 -7.44 11.08
N CYS A 492 -19.04 -6.84 10.74
CA CYS A 492 -18.96 -5.84 9.67
C CYS A 492 -17.96 -6.24 8.59
N ILE A 493 -18.31 -5.96 7.33
CA ILE A 493 -17.40 -5.91 6.19
C ILE A 493 -17.38 -4.46 5.70
N ASP A 494 -16.19 -3.93 5.45
CA ASP A 494 -15.97 -2.63 4.82
C ASP A 494 -14.81 -2.81 3.85
N HIS A 495 -15.16 -3.07 2.60
CA HIS A 495 -14.21 -3.53 1.59
C HIS A 495 -14.37 -2.75 0.29
N ILE A 496 -13.26 -2.43 -0.35
CA ILE A 496 -13.21 -1.82 -1.68
C ILE A 496 -12.71 -2.89 -2.64
N PHE A 497 -13.54 -3.27 -3.61
CA PHE A 497 -13.19 -4.21 -4.66
C PHE A 497 -12.08 -3.65 -5.55
N GLY A 498 -11.30 -4.51 -6.19
CA GLY A 498 -10.17 -4.10 -7.05
C GLY A 498 -10.55 -3.22 -8.24
N ASP A 499 -11.82 -3.21 -8.64
CA ASP A 499 -12.36 -2.33 -9.68
C ASP A 499 -12.94 -1.01 -9.14
N GLY A 500 -12.95 -0.81 -7.82
CA GLY A 500 -13.24 0.46 -7.14
C GLY A 500 -14.61 0.54 -6.43
N ASP A 501 -15.51 -0.43 -6.60
CA ASP A 501 -16.77 -0.43 -5.86
C ASP A 501 -16.53 -0.71 -4.37
N ARG A 502 -17.28 -0.03 -3.50
CA ARG A 502 -17.20 -0.24 -2.05
C ARG A 502 -18.41 -0.99 -1.54
N PHE A 503 -18.18 -2.06 -0.78
CA PHE A 503 -19.20 -2.85 -0.11
C PHE A 503 -19.10 -2.73 1.41
N GLU A 504 -20.17 -2.23 2.00
CA GLU A 504 -20.36 -2.14 3.44
C GLU A 504 -21.49 -3.10 3.84
N TYR A 505 -21.19 -4.08 4.70
CA TYR A 505 -22.16 -5.04 5.21
C TYR A 505 -22.12 -5.07 6.74
N VAL A 506 -23.30 -5.09 7.36
CA VAL A 506 -23.46 -5.06 8.81
C VAL A 506 -24.51 -6.09 9.22
N SER A 507 -24.06 -7.14 9.91
CA SER A 507 -24.92 -8.15 10.53
C SER A 507 -25.00 -7.93 12.04
N PRO A 508 -26.21 -7.82 12.63
CA PRO A 508 -26.34 -7.77 14.09
C PRO A 508 -25.87 -9.07 14.75
N MET A 509 -25.33 -8.95 15.96
CA MET A 509 -25.01 -10.08 16.83
C MET A 509 -26.29 -10.61 17.50
N VAL A 510 -26.28 -11.89 17.85
CA VAL A 510 -27.36 -12.58 18.58
C VAL A 510 -26.96 -12.69 20.06
N LEU A 511 -27.81 -12.16 20.94
CA LEU A 511 -27.60 -12.09 22.38
C LEU A 511 -28.08 -13.37 23.08
N GLY A 512 -27.15 -14.29 23.33
CA GLY A 512 -27.35 -15.51 24.12
C GLY A 512 -28.56 -16.36 23.69
N VAL A 513 -29.21 -17.02 24.66
CA VAL A 513 -30.30 -17.99 24.42
C VAL A 513 -31.56 -17.32 23.83
N SER A 514 -31.75 -16.02 24.06
CA SER A 514 -32.99 -15.27 23.77
C SER A 514 -33.29 -15.05 22.28
N MET A 515 -32.33 -15.29 21.38
CA MET A 515 -32.38 -14.91 19.95
C MET A 515 -32.58 -13.40 19.71
N ALA A 516 -32.53 -12.56 20.75
CA ALA A 516 -32.54 -11.12 20.60
C ALA A 516 -31.32 -10.68 19.79
N ARG A 517 -31.49 -9.67 18.96
CA ARG A 517 -30.43 -9.13 18.10
C ARG A 517 -29.99 -7.76 18.60
N THR A 518 -28.72 -7.44 18.46
CA THR A 518 -28.23 -6.08 18.70
C THR A 518 -28.90 -5.09 17.76
N LYS A 519 -28.95 -3.82 18.19
CA LYS A 519 -29.65 -2.77 17.44
C LYS A 519 -28.67 -2.05 16.52
N VAL A 520 -28.58 -2.51 15.28
CA VAL A 520 -27.67 -1.97 14.26
C VAL A 520 -28.37 -1.11 13.20
N CYS A 521 -29.60 -0.68 13.47
CA CYS A 521 -30.41 0.13 12.55
C CYS A 521 -31.03 1.36 13.23
N GLU A 522 -31.32 2.36 12.43
CA GLU A 522 -31.99 3.62 12.80
C GLU A 522 -33.12 3.95 11.83
N ASP A 523 -33.96 4.93 12.17
CA ASP A 523 -35.06 5.35 11.31
C ASP A 523 -34.49 6.01 10.04
N PHE A 524 -34.98 5.60 8.87
CA PHE A 524 -34.55 6.19 7.61
C PHE A 524 -35.28 7.52 7.41
N THR A 525 -34.49 8.59 7.24
CA THR A 525 -35.02 9.89 6.82
C THR A 525 -34.43 10.19 5.46
N ALA A 526 -35.28 10.22 4.43
CA ALA A 526 -34.84 10.66 3.11
C ALA A 526 -34.34 12.11 3.23
N ALA A 527 -33.12 12.38 2.74
CA ALA A 527 -32.67 13.75 2.64
C ALA A 527 -33.66 14.54 1.76
N PRO A 528 -34.05 15.77 2.13
CA PRO A 528 -34.91 16.57 1.28
C PRO A 528 -34.24 16.70 -0.08
N VAL A 529 -34.99 16.42 -1.16
CA VAL A 529 -34.56 16.68 -2.53
C VAL A 529 -34.29 18.17 -2.60
N MET A 530 -33.02 18.56 -2.47
CA MET A 530 -32.67 19.95 -2.74
C MET A 530 -32.96 20.17 -4.22
N PRO A 531 -33.75 21.19 -4.59
CA PRO A 531 -33.85 21.57 -5.99
C PRO A 531 -32.42 21.72 -6.51
N GLN A 532 -32.08 20.99 -7.57
CA GLN A 532 -30.77 21.06 -8.19
C GLN A 532 -30.53 22.52 -8.55
N ALA A 533 -29.68 23.18 -7.76
CA ALA A 533 -28.86 24.22 -8.33
C ALA A 533 -28.05 23.54 -9.44
N PRO A 534 -27.94 24.15 -10.63
CA PRO A 534 -27.06 23.63 -11.68
C PRO A 534 -25.70 23.30 -11.07
N ALA A 535 -25.06 22.23 -11.56
CA ALA A 535 -23.74 21.78 -11.13
C ALA A 535 -22.68 22.86 -11.45
N THR A 536 -22.70 23.90 -10.65
CA THR A 536 -21.56 24.72 -10.30
C THR A 536 -21.19 24.21 -8.92
N SER A 537 -20.04 23.54 -8.80
CA SER A 537 -19.11 23.77 -7.70
C SER A 537 -19.61 24.87 -6.76
N ARG A 538 -19.87 24.54 -5.49
CA ARG A 538 -20.25 25.58 -4.52
C ARG A 538 -19.18 26.67 -4.63
N PRO A 539 -19.53 27.90 -5.04
CA PRO A 539 -18.55 28.91 -5.30
C PRO A 539 -17.71 29.09 -4.04
N ARG A 540 -16.41 28.93 -4.21
CA ARG A 540 -15.44 28.95 -3.13
C ARG A 540 -15.61 30.28 -2.37
N ASP A 541 -15.91 30.19 -1.07
CA ASP A 541 -16.08 31.39 -0.23
C ASP A 541 -14.72 32.04 0.05
N TYR A 542 -14.27 32.86 -0.90
CA TYR A 542 -12.99 33.55 -0.84
C TYR A 542 -12.88 34.45 0.40
N SER A 543 -13.97 35.06 0.84
CA SER A 543 -14.02 35.91 2.03
C SER A 543 -13.72 35.11 3.30
N LEU A 544 -14.36 33.95 3.47
CA LEU A 544 -14.10 33.06 4.61
C LEU A 544 -12.68 32.50 4.57
N ILE A 545 -12.19 32.12 3.40
CA ILE A 545 -10.82 31.59 3.24
C ILE A 545 -9.79 32.66 3.58
N GLU A 546 -9.97 33.89 3.09
CA GLU A 546 -9.10 35.01 3.43
C GLU A 546 -9.14 35.28 4.93
N ALA A 547 -10.32 35.37 5.55
CA ALA A 547 -10.45 35.58 6.99
C ALA A 547 -9.72 34.51 7.80
N ASN A 548 -9.82 33.24 7.39
CA ASN A 548 -9.10 32.13 8.02
C ASN A 548 -7.58 32.23 7.85
N ARG A 549 -7.10 32.61 6.66
CA ARG A 549 -5.68 32.82 6.39
C ARG A 549 -5.11 33.95 7.23
N ARG A 550 -5.81 35.09 7.29
CA ARG A 550 -5.46 36.25 8.13
C ARG A 550 -5.42 35.86 9.61
N LYS A 551 -6.36 35.05 10.09
CA LYS A 551 -6.39 34.57 11.47
C LYS A 551 -5.19 33.68 11.83
N LYS A 552 -4.64 32.94 10.87
CA LYS A 552 -3.52 32.00 11.06
C LYS A 552 -2.14 32.62 10.80
N THR A 553 -2.09 33.81 10.21
CA THR A 553 -0.86 34.42 9.69
C THR A 553 -0.56 35.70 10.45
N ASN A 554 0.56 35.73 11.15
CA ASN A 554 1.04 36.91 11.86
C ASN A 554 2.17 37.56 11.05
N PHE A 555 1.86 38.66 10.36
CA PHE A 555 2.87 39.41 9.63
C PHE A 555 3.80 40.15 10.58
N PRO A 556 5.14 40.00 10.44
CA PRO A 556 6.07 40.80 11.21
C PRO A 556 5.94 42.28 10.81
N ALA A 557 6.30 43.18 11.73
CA ALA A 557 6.27 44.63 11.46
C ALA A 557 7.25 45.03 10.35
N ILE A 558 8.37 44.31 10.26
CA ILE A 558 9.40 44.45 9.24
C ILE A 558 9.64 43.04 8.66
N PRO A 559 9.61 42.87 7.33
CA PRO A 559 9.94 41.60 6.69
C PRO A 559 11.33 41.10 7.10
N SER A 560 11.49 39.78 7.23
CA SER A 560 12.76 39.15 7.55
C SER A 560 13.77 39.36 6.43
N SER A 561 14.93 39.91 6.76
CA SER A 561 15.94 40.26 5.74
C SER A 561 16.92 39.13 5.49
N SER A 562 17.08 38.77 4.22
CA SER A 562 18.04 37.79 3.72
C SER A 562 19.24 38.43 3.01
N GLY A 563 19.31 39.76 2.96
CA GLY A 563 20.44 40.49 2.38
C GLY A 563 20.71 40.17 0.91
N ARG A 564 19.67 39.82 0.14
CA ARG A 564 19.77 39.33 -1.26
C ARG A 564 20.60 38.04 -1.43
N VAL A 565 20.71 37.21 -0.40
CA VAL A 565 21.31 35.86 -0.53
C VAL A 565 20.39 34.92 -1.33
N PHE A 566 19.07 35.13 -1.23
CA PHE A 566 18.05 34.32 -1.89
C PHE A 566 17.29 35.13 -2.95
N GLY A 567 16.88 34.46 -4.03
CA GLY A 567 15.82 34.89 -4.94
C GLY A 567 14.74 33.82 -5.04
N ALA A 568 13.47 34.21 -5.07
CA ALA A 568 12.35 33.31 -5.29
C ALA A 568 11.92 33.31 -6.75
N PHE A 569 11.69 32.12 -7.32
CA PHE A 569 11.34 31.93 -8.73
C PHE A 569 10.09 31.06 -8.81
N ILE A 570 8.95 31.69 -9.10
CA ILE A 570 7.63 31.06 -9.10
C ILE A 570 7.18 30.81 -10.53
N THR A 571 6.75 29.59 -10.82
CA THR A 571 5.98 29.28 -12.03
C THR A 571 4.49 29.39 -11.74
N SER A 572 3.79 30.22 -12.49
CA SER A 572 2.32 30.28 -12.46
C SER A 572 1.74 29.99 -13.82
N PHE A 573 0.76 29.09 -13.87
CA PHE A 573 0.00 28.77 -15.08
C PHE A 573 -1.45 29.18 -14.88
N MET A 574 -1.97 30.02 -15.78
CA MET A 574 -3.36 30.43 -15.76
C MET A 574 -4.22 29.51 -16.65
N PRO A 575 -5.18 28.77 -16.10
CA PRO A 575 -6.08 27.94 -16.88
C PRO A 575 -7.11 28.77 -17.63
N ASP A 576 -7.65 28.22 -18.72
CA ASP A 576 -8.69 28.88 -19.52
C ASP A 576 -10.06 28.86 -18.81
N ASP A 577 -10.30 27.87 -17.93
CA ASP A 577 -11.53 27.76 -17.16
C ASP A 577 -11.67 28.91 -16.15
N ALA A 578 -12.81 29.60 -16.19
CA ALA A 578 -13.03 30.84 -15.44
C ALA A 578 -13.02 30.64 -13.92
N GLU A 579 -13.48 29.48 -13.42
CA GLU A 579 -13.53 29.21 -11.98
C GLU A 579 -12.16 28.81 -11.46
N LEU A 580 -11.48 27.88 -12.14
CA LEU A 580 -10.10 27.50 -11.83
C LEU A 580 -9.17 28.70 -11.88
N LYS A 581 -9.38 29.60 -12.85
CA LYS A 581 -8.69 30.87 -12.99
C LYS A 581 -8.88 31.78 -11.78
N ALA A 582 -10.12 31.99 -11.33
CA ALA A 582 -10.40 32.78 -10.15
C ALA A 582 -9.75 32.18 -8.89
N ALA A 583 -9.84 30.85 -8.72
CA ALA A 583 -9.27 30.14 -7.59
C ALA A 583 -7.74 30.20 -7.57
N ARG A 584 -7.09 30.00 -8.73
CA ARG A 584 -5.63 30.12 -8.87
C ARG A 584 -5.16 31.54 -8.62
N LYS A 585 -5.79 32.53 -9.24
CA LYS A 585 -5.44 33.94 -9.02
C LYS A 585 -5.51 34.30 -7.52
N PHE A 586 -6.58 33.90 -6.84
CA PHE A 586 -6.75 34.15 -5.40
C PHE A 586 -5.66 33.47 -4.52
N ASN A 587 -5.26 32.25 -4.84
CA ASN A 587 -4.18 31.57 -4.14
C ASN A 587 -2.83 32.24 -4.39
N PHE A 588 -2.55 32.57 -5.65
CA PHE A 588 -1.28 33.14 -6.05
C PHE A 588 -1.08 34.55 -5.48
N GLU A 589 -2.11 35.40 -5.50
CA GLU A 589 -2.04 36.72 -4.87
C GLU A 589 -1.77 36.63 -3.36
N TRP A 590 -2.38 35.65 -2.69
CA TRP A 590 -2.08 35.40 -1.28
C TRP A 590 -0.61 34.96 -1.07
N GLN A 591 -0.08 34.08 -1.93
CA GLN A 591 1.32 33.66 -1.86
C GLN A 591 2.27 34.84 -2.04
N LEU A 592 2.02 35.69 -3.04
CA LEU A 592 2.85 36.88 -3.31
C LEU A 592 2.82 37.87 -2.13
N GLU A 593 1.62 38.17 -1.60
CA GLU A 593 1.50 39.03 -0.43
C GLU A 593 2.23 38.43 0.78
N TRP A 594 2.11 37.11 0.97
CA TRP A 594 2.77 36.41 2.06
C TRP A 594 4.29 36.58 1.98
N TRP A 595 4.90 36.34 0.81
CA TRP A 595 6.34 36.48 0.62
C TRP A 595 6.82 37.91 0.82
N ARG A 596 6.12 38.90 0.25
CA ARG A 596 6.45 40.32 0.37
C ARG A 596 6.41 40.81 1.81
N ARG A 597 5.46 40.32 2.60
CA ARG A 597 5.26 40.78 3.99
C ARG A 597 6.06 39.97 5.02
N MET A 598 6.44 38.73 4.70
CA MET A 598 7.25 37.89 5.59
C MET A 598 8.75 38.07 5.38
N THR A 599 9.17 38.36 4.14
CA THR A 599 10.59 38.38 3.75
C THR A 599 10.89 39.56 2.83
N ASP A 600 12.18 39.92 2.70
CA ASP A 600 12.66 40.87 1.71
C ASP A 600 13.13 40.21 0.39
N ILE A 601 12.87 38.92 0.22
CA ILE A 601 13.39 38.12 -0.88
C ILE A 601 12.76 38.59 -2.20
N PRO A 602 13.56 38.94 -3.23
CA PRO A 602 13.04 39.26 -4.55
C PRO A 602 12.27 38.09 -5.15
N VAL A 603 11.05 38.34 -5.66
CA VAL A 603 10.19 37.32 -6.27
C VAL A 603 10.13 37.52 -7.79
N HIS A 604 10.57 36.52 -8.54
CA HIS A 604 10.54 36.46 -10.00
C HIS A 604 9.47 35.46 -10.44
N VAL A 605 8.59 35.85 -11.35
CA VAL A 605 7.44 35.05 -11.78
C VAL A 605 7.55 34.72 -13.26
N ILE A 606 7.46 33.43 -13.61
CA ILE A 606 7.13 32.98 -14.95
C ILE A 606 5.61 32.85 -15.05
N ALA A 607 4.97 33.81 -15.71
CA ALA A 607 3.53 33.88 -15.89
C ALA A 607 3.14 33.24 -17.24
N SER A 608 2.79 31.96 -17.20
CA SER A 608 2.39 31.18 -18.37
C SER A 608 0.88 31.27 -18.59
N ASN A 609 0.49 31.66 -19.81
CA ASN A 609 -0.91 31.81 -20.24
C ASN A 609 -1.70 32.92 -19.51
N TRP A 610 -1.02 33.89 -18.88
CA TRP A 610 -1.66 35.07 -18.28
C TRP A 610 -1.98 36.13 -19.33
N ALA A 611 -3.20 36.68 -19.30
CA ALA A 611 -3.59 37.82 -20.15
C ALA A 611 -3.06 39.16 -19.60
N ASP A 612 -2.94 40.15 -20.49
CA ASP A 612 -2.45 41.49 -20.15
C ASP A 612 -3.33 42.16 -19.09
N GLU A 613 -4.64 41.99 -19.20
CA GLU A 613 -5.62 42.53 -18.28
C GLU A 613 -5.55 41.86 -16.90
N GLU A 614 -5.19 40.57 -16.84
CA GLU A 614 -5.08 39.83 -15.58
C GLU A 614 -3.88 40.25 -14.77
N VAL A 615 -2.74 40.45 -15.46
CA VAL A 615 -1.52 40.96 -14.86
C VAL A 615 -1.75 42.38 -14.36
N ALA A 616 -2.32 43.26 -15.19
CA ALA A 616 -2.62 44.64 -14.80
C ALA A 616 -3.67 44.74 -13.67
N ALA A 617 -4.54 43.74 -13.53
CA ALA A 617 -5.52 43.66 -12.46
C ALA A 617 -5.00 42.97 -11.19
N SER A 618 -3.72 42.58 -11.12
CA SER A 618 -3.16 41.92 -9.95
C SER A 618 -2.32 42.89 -9.12
N THR A 619 -2.80 43.16 -7.91
CA THR A 619 -2.17 44.15 -7.00
C THR A 619 -0.80 43.72 -6.51
N GLU A 620 -0.54 42.42 -6.40
CA GLU A 620 0.73 41.91 -5.90
C GLU A 620 1.77 41.66 -7.01
N LEU A 621 1.33 41.41 -8.26
CA LEU A 621 2.25 41.35 -9.41
C LEU A 621 2.90 42.70 -9.71
N ASP A 622 2.13 43.79 -9.64
CA ASP A 622 2.65 45.15 -9.83
C ASP A 622 3.68 45.55 -8.76
N ARG A 623 3.63 44.90 -7.59
CA ARG A 623 4.52 45.16 -6.45
C ARG A 623 5.81 44.35 -6.46
N LEU A 624 5.99 43.43 -7.38
CA LEU A 624 7.21 42.60 -7.42
C LEU A 624 8.48 43.47 -7.53
N SER A 625 8.42 44.55 -8.32
CA SER A 625 9.54 45.47 -8.49
C SER A 625 9.94 46.20 -7.21
N ASP A 626 9.02 46.36 -6.24
CA ASP A 626 9.29 47.06 -4.98
C ASP A 626 10.41 46.39 -4.17
N HIS A 627 10.62 45.08 -4.39
CA HIS A 627 11.67 44.29 -3.77
C HIS A 627 12.68 43.73 -4.78
N GLY A 628 12.74 44.30 -6.00
CA GLY A 628 13.67 43.87 -7.04
C GLY A 628 13.29 42.57 -7.74
N GLY A 629 12.04 42.14 -7.61
CA GLY A 629 11.44 41.04 -8.37
C GLY A 629 11.04 41.43 -9.79
N SER A 630 10.55 40.46 -10.56
CA SER A 630 10.14 40.67 -11.96
C SER A 630 9.08 39.68 -12.43
N ILE A 631 8.37 40.01 -13.50
CA ILE A 631 7.46 39.10 -14.20
C ILE A 631 7.93 38.85 -15.63
N THR A 632 7.94 37.58 -16.05
CA THR A 632 8.21 37.14 -17.42
C THR A 632 6.96 36.45 -17.96
N ARG A 633 6.34 37.02 -18.99
CA ARG A 633 5.16 36.42 -19.63
C ARG A 633 5.56 35.43 -20.70
N VAL A 634 4.94 34.26 -20.69
CA VAL A 634 5.12 33.22 -21.70
C VAL A 634 3.78 32.64 -22.13
N GLY A 635 3.72 32.06 -23.33
CA GLY A 635 2.54 31.32 -23.78
C GLY A 635 2.24 30.09 -22.92
N PRO A 636 1.16 29.35 -23.21
CA PRO A 636 0.82 28.12 -22.51
C PRO A 636 1.93 27.07 -22.70
N ARG A 637 2.49 26.61 -21.58
CA ARG A 637 3.60 25.66 -21.53
C ARG A 637 3.44 24.72 -20.34
N ILE A 638 4.04 23.53 -20.45
CA ILE A 638 4.01 22.55 -19.37
C ILE A 638 4.97 22.94 -18.24
N LEU A 639 4.70 22.45 -17.02
CA LEU A 639 5.40 22.83 -15.79
C LEU A 639 6.93 22.75 -15.89
N ILE A 640 7.47 21.71 -16.52
CA ILE A 640 8.92 21.51 -16.62
C ILE A 640 9.61 22.63 -17.40
N GLU A 641 8.97 23.20 -18.43
CA GLU A 641 9.57 24.29 -19.22
C GLU A 641 9.68 25.54 -18.37
N ASN A 642 8.63 25.87 -17.62
CA ASN A 642 8.64 27.02 -16.71
C ASN A 642 9.68 26.83 -15.60
N ARG A 643 9.85 25.62 -15.06
CA ARG A 643 10.90 25.33 -14.06
C ARG A 643 12.31 25.44 -14.63
N ILE A 644 12.53 25.03 -15.88
CA ILE A 644 13.81 25.24 -16.58
C ILE A 644 14.09 26.74 -16.68
N ASP A 645 13.10 27.56 -17.04
CA ASP A 645 13.26 29.01 -17.10
C ASP A 645 13.54 29.62 -15.71
N CYS A 646 12.85 29.17 -14.65
CA CYS A 646 13.16 29.57 -13.27
C CYS A 646 14.61 29.24 -12.89
N LEU A 647 15.09 28.03 -13.20
CA LEU A 647 16.47 27.61 -12.92
C LEU A 647 17.49 28.41 -13.74
N ASN A 648 17.20 28.69 -15.01
CA ASN A 648 18.05 29.53 -15.85
C ASN A 648 18.13 30.96 -15.31
N GLN A 649 17.03 31.53 -14.83
CA GLN A 649 17.04 32.85 -14.18
C GLN A 649 17.86 32.84 -12.89
N LEU A 650 17.75 31.78 -12.06
CA LEU A 650 18.64 31.60 -10.91
C LEU A 650 20.10 31.59 -11.34
N TYR A 651 20.48 30.74 -12.31
CA TYR A 651 21.87 30.60 -12.73
C TYR A 651 22.44 31.84 -13.42
N ALA A 652 21.60 32.71 -13.97
CA ALA A 652 21.98 34.00 -14.51
C ALA A 652 22.02 35.14 -13.47
N SER A 653 21.50 34.91 -12.27
CA SER A 653 21.40 35.91 -11.20
C SER A 653 22.65 35.94 -10.30
N ASP A 654 22.71 36.95 -9.44
CA ASP A 654 23.76 37.12 -8.42
C ASP A 654 23.42 36.44 -7.08
N PHE A 655 22.25 35.80 -6.96
CA PHE A 655 21.82 35.10 -5.75
C PHE A 655 22.67 33.86 -5.49
N ASP A 656 22.88 33.54 -4.21
CA ASP A 656 23.54 32.30 -3.78
C ASP A 656 22.58 31.11 -3.85
N TRP A 657 21.30 31.37 -3.60
CA TRP A 657 20.24 30.36 -3.54
C TRP A 657 19.00 30.81 -4.31
N GLY A 658 18.36 29.87 -4.99
CA GLY A 658 17.06 30.06 -5.63
C GLY A 658 15.98 29.24 -4.95
N ILE A 659 14.83 29.84 -4.69
CA ILE A 659 13.64 29.19 -4.16
C ILE A 659 12.68 28.95 -5.31
N ILE A 660 12.69 27.73 -5.87
CA ILE A 660 11.84 27.33 -6.99
C ILE A 660 10.49 26.86 -6.45
N MET A 661 9.39 27.47 -6.89
CA MET A 661 8.05 27.20 -6.33
C MET A 661 6.95 27.13 -7.40
N ASP A 662 5.89 26.41 -7.06
CA ASP A 662 4.59 26.49 -7.72
C ASP A 662 3.79 27.70 -7.17
N ASP A 663 2.64 28.02 -7.80
CA ASP A 663 1.82 29.22 -7.54
C ASP A 663 0.77 29.07 -6.43
N ASP A 664 0.95 28.10 -5.54
CA ASP A 664 0.00 27.75 -4.48
C ASP A 664 0.66 27.34 -3.15
N ALA A 665 1.87 27.80 -2.87
CA ALA A 665 2.67 27.32 -1.73
C ALA A 665 3.19 28.45 -0.80
N VAL A 666 2.94 28.31 0.51
CA VAL A 666 3.50 29.16 1.57
C VAL A 666 4.10 28.30 2.70
N LEU A 667 4.74 28.94 3.69
CA LEU A 667 5.27 28.24 4.87
C LEU A 667 4.39 28.44 6.10
N MET A 668 4.19 27.36 6.88
CA MET A 668 3.46 27.43 8.15
C MET A 668 4.24 28.23 9.21
N GLN A 669 3.53 28.97 10.07
CA GLN A 669 4.12 29.86 11.09
C GLN A 669 4.10 29.33 12.53
N ALA A 670 3.76 28.06 12.75
CA ALA A 670 3.66 27.54 14.11
C ALA A 670 5.04 27.55 14.83
N GLU A 671 5.05 28.01 16.09
CA GLU A 671 6.27 28.21 16.90
C GLU A 671 7.10 26.93 17.07
N ASN A 672 6.46 25.77 17.00
CA ASN A 672 7.10 24.47 17.14
C ASN A 672 7.85 23.99 15.88
N HIS A 673 7.74 24.69 14.74
CA HIS A 673 8.52 24.41 13.52
C HIS A 673 9.73 25.34 13.35
N ASN A 674 10.19 25.90 14.47
CA ASN A 674 11.48 26.49 14.84
C ASN A 674 12.20 27.52 13.95
N SER A 675 11.95 27.63 12.64
CA SER A 675 12.45 28.77 11.85
C SER A 675 11.42 29.27 10.83
N SER A 676 10.70 28.39 10.14
CA SER A 676 9.76 28.79 9.06
C SER A 676 10.45 29.77 8.08
N TYR A 677 9.81 30.89 7.73
CA TYR A 677 10.36 31.96 6.90
C TYR A 677 11.66 32.58 7.43
N ARG A 678 11.92 32.52 8.75
CA ARG A 678 13.14 33.06 9.36
C ARG A 678 14.38 32.28 8.94
N LEU A 679 14.22 31.03 8.49
CA LEU A 679 15.33 30.20 8.05
C LEU A 679 16.18 30.92 6.99
N PHE A 680 15.58 31.67 6.07
CA PHE A 680 16.32 32.33 5.00
C PHE A 680 17.23 33.44 5.52
N ALA A 681 16.74 34.26 6.46
CA ALA A 681 17.55 35.28 7.12
C ALA A 681 18.65 34.64 7.99
N GLU A 682 18.31 33.56 8.70
CA GLU A 682 19.26 32.82 9.53
C GLU A 682 20.38 32.19 8.68
N MET A 683 20.04 31.65 7.51
CA MET A 683 20.99 31.12 6.53
C MET A 683 21.87 32.22 5.92
N ALA A 684 21.29 33.36 5.57
CA ALA A 684 22.04 34.50 5.06
C ALA A 684 23.08 34.99 6.07
N ALA A 685 22.71 35.07 7.36
CA ALA A 685 23.60 35.50 8.42
C ALA A 685 24.78 34.52 8.67
N ASN A 686 24.54 33.22 8.55
CA ASN A 686 25.58 32.20 8.69
C ASN A 686 26.53 32.13 7.47
N GLY A 687 26.08 32.59 6.31
CA GLY A 687 26.82 32.51 5.06
C GLY A 687 26.78 31.13 4.40
N ILE A 688 27.00 31.12 3.09
CA ILE A 688 26.81 29.95 2.23
C ILE A 688 27.68 28.73 2.60
N SER A 689 28.90 28.95 3.09
CA SER A 689 29.86 27.89 3.47
C SER A 689 29.44 27.12 4.72
N ALA A 690 28.60 27.70 5.58
CA ALA A 690 28.09 27.01 6.77
C ALA A 690 27.20 25.80 6.40
N TYR A 691 26.70 25.76 5.16
CA TYR A 691 25.77 24.74 4.66
C TYR A 691 26.42 23.77 3.68
N ASP A 692 27.74 23.59 3.74
CA ASP A 692 28.45 22.61 2.92
C ASP A 692 27.84 21.20 3.10
N GLY A 693 27.58 20.52 1.99
CA GLY A 693 26.86 19.24 1.98
C GLY A 693 25.34 19.36 1.85
N VAL A 694 24.78 20.58 1.79
CA VAL A 694 23.38 20.85 1.41
C VAL A 694 23.39 21.51 0.03
N ASP A 695 23.09 20.77 -1.04
CA ASP A 695 23.13 21.31 -2.41
C ASP A 695 21.75 21.79 -2.90
N LEU A 696 20.70 21.09 -2.47
CA LEU A 696 19.30 21.47 -2.67
C LEU A 696 18.47 20.91 -1.52
N PHE A 697 17.38 21.59 -1.15
CA PHE A 697 16.51 21.12 -0.09
C PHE A 697 15.04 21.51 -0.26
N ALA A 698 14.16 20.75 0.38
CA ALA A 698 12.73 21.06 0.46
C ALA A 698 12.24 21.10 1.92
N PRO A 699 11.19 21.88 2.24
CA PRO A 699 10.51 21.82 3.54
C PRO A 699 9.82 20.47 3.76
N ILE A 700 9.41 20.19 5.00
CA ILE A 700 8.53 19.06 5.32
C ILE A 700 7.15 19.33 4.73
N TYR A 701 6.51 18.31 4.16
CA TYR A 701 5.14 18.43 3.67
C TYR A 701 4.12 18.29 4.81
N GLY A 702 3.36 19.36 5.08
CA GLY A 702 2.46 19.44 6.22
C GLY A 702 1.35 18.38 6.29
N ARG A 703 0.99 17.74 5.16
CA ARG A 703 -0.01 16.64 5.15
C ARG A 703 0.58 15.27 5.50
N LYS A 704 1.91 15.10 5.47
CA LYS A 704 2.60 13.86 5.85
C LYS A 704 3.20 14.02 7.25
N ALA A 705 2.44 13.67 8.29
CA ALA A 705 2.83 13.58 9.71
C ALA A 705 3.99 14.51 10.16
N PRO A 706 3.86 15.85 10.08
CA PRO A 706 4.91 16.78 10.48
C PRO A 706 5.02 16.96 12.01
N PHE A 707 4.32 16.13 12.80
CA PHE A 707 4.10 16.31 14.24
C PHE A 707 4.39 15.03 15.03
N ASN A 708 5.56 14.41 14.85
CA ASN A 708 5.95 13.34 15.77
C ASN A 708 6.43 13.93 17.12
N ASP A 709 6.34 13.14 18.18
CA ASP A 709 6.71 13.57 19.55
C ASP A 709 8.20 13.96 19.67
N GLU A 710 9.05 13.47 18.76
CA GLU A 710 10.48 13.77 18.67
C GLU A 710 10.74 15.25 18.31
N LEU A 711 9.85 15.91 17.56
CA LEU A 711 9.99 17.32 17.16
C LEU A 711 9.45 18.30 18.22
N ASN A 712 8.63 17.87 19.17
CA ASN A 712 7.99 18.76 20.16
C ASN A 712 8.45 18.48 21.60
N GLY A 713 9.36 17.52 21.79
CA GLY A 713 9.87 17.12 23.11
C GLY A 713 11.00 18.01 23.65
N PRO A 714 11.30 17.92 24.96
CA PRO A 714 12.51 18.51 25.56
C PRO A 714 13.77 17.99 24.87
N GLY A 715 14.70 18.89 24.50
CA GLY A 715 15.93 18.53 23.78
C GLY A 715 15.81 18.50 22.26
N ASN A 716 14.77 19.12 21.71
CA ASN A 716 14.58 19.26 20.26
C ASN A 716 15.82 19.91 19.57
N PRO A 717 16.52 19.20 18.66
CA PRO A 717 17.73 19.72 18.01
C PRO A 717 17.49 20.92 17.09
N TYR A 718 16.25 21.16 16.66
CA TYR A 718 15.90 22.26 15.75
C TYR A 718 15.78 23.62 16.46
N ALA A 719 15.78 23.65 17.80
CA ALA A 719 15.73 24.90 18.56
C ALA A 719 17.00 25.72 18.30
N ASP A 720 18.16 25.08 18.43
CA ASP A 720 19.47 25.72 18.34
C ASP A 720 20.17 25.51 16.98
N ASN A 721 19.63 24.64 16.11
CA ASN A 721 20.26 24.29 14.83
C ASN A 721 19.26 24.29 13.67
N HIS A 722 19.79 24.58 12.47
CA HIS A 722 19.21 24.17 11.20
C HIS A 722 19.58 22.73 10.92
N VAL A 723 18.59 21.87 10.67
CA VAL A 723 18.81 20.44 10.44
C VAL A 723 18.28 20.03 9.09
N PHE A 724 19.17 19.47 8.30
CA PHE A 724 18.91 18.95 6.96
C PHE A 724 19.14 17.45 6.99
N LYS A 725 18.14 16.65 6.60
CA LYS A 725 18.28 15.18 6.50
C LYS A 725 18.22 14.76 5.04
N LYS A 726 19.10 13.86 4.64
CA LYS A 726 19.18 13.38 3.26
C LYS A 726 17.87 12.75 2.83
N SER A 727 17.32 13.18 1.70
CA SER A 727 16.06 12.67 1.15
C SER A 727 16.07 12.70 -0.37
N THR A 728 15.58 11.63 -0.99
CA THR A 728 15.33 11.55 -2.44
C THR A 728 13.85 11.71 -2.78
N ASP A 729 13.02 12.04 -1.79
CA ASP A 729 11.58 12.28 -1.90
C ASP A 729 11.29 13.74 -1.55
N LEU A 730 11.86 14.66 -2.35
CA LEU A 730 11.62 16.10 -2.18
C LEU A 730 10.26 16.47 -2.78
N LYS A 731 9.54 17.36 -2.10
CA LYS A 731 8.25 17.86 -2.55
C LYS A 731 8.47 18.94 -3.62
N GLY A 732 7.93 18.73 -4.82
CA GLY A 732 8.12 19.63 -5.96
C GLY A 732 7.62 21.07 -5.79
N SER A 733 6.60 21.30 -4.98
CA SER A 733 5.93 22.61 -4.88
C SER A 733 6.82 23.71 -4.27
N MET A 734 7.90 23.34 -3.59
CA MET A 734 8.94 24.25 -3.15
C MET A 734 10.29 23.53 -2.98
N ILE A 735 11.28 23.91 -3.77
CA ILE A 735 12.66 23.40 -3.69
C ILE A 735 13.62 24.58 -3.67
N VAL A 736 14.52 24.60 -2.69
CA VAL A 736 15.61 25.57 -2.59
C VAL A 736 16.87 24.96 -3.20
N VAL A 737 17.51 25.66 -4.13
CA VAL A 737 18.61 25.16 -4.96
C VAL A 737 19.80 26.12 -4.86
N ARG A 738 21.02 25.60 -4.70
CA ARG A 738 22.24 26.42 -4.82
C ARG A 738 22.41 26.94 -6.23
N ASN A 739 22.96 28.14 -6.36
CA ASN A 739 23.45 28.66 -7.63
C ASN A 739 24.77 27.96 -8.02
N PHE A 740 24.67 26.76 -8.60
CA PHE A 740 25.82 25.95 -8.99
C PHE A 740 26.77 26.67 -9.95
N VAL A 741 26.26 27.53 -10.84
CA VAL A 741 27.10 28.29 -11.78
C VAL A 741 28.01 29.26 -11.04
N LYS A 742 27.50 29.95 -10.01
CA LYS A 742 28.30 30.85 -9.16
C LYS A 742 29.41 30.11 -8.40
N GLU A 743 29.19 28.83 -8.09
CA GLU A 743 30.19 27.94 -7.48
C GLU A 743 31.12 27.24 -8.49
N GLY A 744 30.99 27.51 -9.80
CA GLY A 744 31.76 26.84 -10.84
C GLY A 744 31.40 25.35 -11.03
N LYS A 745 30.22 24.93 -10.57
CA LYS A 745 29.66 23.59 -10.73
C LYS A 745 28.71 23.53 -11.93
N ALA A 746 28.45 22.32 -12.42
CA ALA A 746 27.49 22.11 -13.50
C ALA A 746 26.07 22.53 -13.08
N PRO A 747 25.31 23.24 -13.93
CA PRO A 747 23.94 23.60 -13.61
C PRO A 747 23.04 22.37 -13.53
N LEU A 748 22.14 22.33 -12.54
CA LEU A 748 21.13 21.29 -12.42
C LEU A 748 19.92 21.68 -13.27
N LEU A 749 19.82 21.11 -14.46
CA LEU A 749 18.70 21.31 -15.37
C LEU A 749 18.09 19.95 -15.75
N PRO A 750 16.76 19.80 -15.68
CA PRO A 750 16.10 18.63 -16.24
C PRO A 750 16.10 18.68 -17.77
N ASP A 751 16.03 17.52 -18.43
CA ASP A 751 15.80 17.42 -19.88
C ASP A 751 14.45 18.08 -20.27
N PRO A 752 14.43 19.09 -21.15
CA PRO A 752 13.20 19.72 -21.62
C PRO A 752 12.25 18.73 -22.32
N ASN A 753 12.76 17.60 -22.81
CA ASN A 753 11.94 16.56 -23.45
C ASN A 753 11.22 15.67 -22.43
N PHE A 754 11.44 15.81 -21.12
CA PHE A 754 10.68 15.10 -20.10
C PHE A 754 9.26 15.66 -20.01
N ARG A 755 8.37 15.14 -20.86
CA ARG A 755 6.96 15.54 -20.98
C ARG A 755 6.00 14.73 -20.09
N CYS A 756 6.53 13.86 -19.22
CA CYS A 756 5.76 12.97 -18.36
C CYS A 756 5.57 13.58 -16.96
N HIS A 757 4.70 12.99 -16.14
CA HIS A 757 4.56 13.40 -14.73
C HIS A 757 5.75 12.95 -13.88
N GLY A 758 5.99 13.65 -12.76
CA GLY A 758 7.09 13.33 -11.83
C GLY A 758 8.38 14.12 -12.12
N GLU A 759 8.27 15.35 -12.64
CA GLU A 759 9.43 16.20 -12.93
C GLU A 759 10.17 16.64 -11.65
N ASP A 760 9.49 16.71 -10.51
CA ASP A 760 10.09 16.98 -9.20
C ASP A 760 11.01 15.82 -8.75
N THR A 761 10.53 14.60 -8.95
CA THR A 761 11.28 13.37 -8.74
C THR A 761 12.43 13.30 -9.74
N TYR A 762 12.19 13.70 -11.00
CA TYR A 762 13.24 13.78 -12.00
C TYR A 762 14.38 14.70 -11.58
N LEU A 763 14.06 15.94 -11.20
CA LEU A 763 15.04 16.94 -10.76
C LEU A 763 15.87 16.42 -9.58
N THR A 764 15.22 15.77 -8.62
CA THR A 764 15.88 15.19 -7.44
C THR A 764 16.83 14.05 -7.83
N LEU A 765 16.39 13.11 -8.67
CA LEU A 765 17.23 12.01 -9.13
C LEU A 765 18.40 12.51 -10.01
N LYS A 766 18.16 13.53 -10.84
CA LYS A 766 19.19 14.18 -11.63
C LYS A 766 20.27 14.79 -10.74
N ALA A 767 19.87 15.54 -9.71
CA ALA A 767 20.79 16.07 -8.71
C ALA A 767 21.66 14.98 -8.09
N VAL A 768 21.04 13.88 -7.65
CA VAL A 768 21.77 12.74 -7.08
C VAL A 768 22.75 12.14 -8.08
N SER A 769 22.34 11.94 -9.33
CA SER A 769 23.21 11.39 -10.39
C SER A 769 24.41 12.28 -10.72
N MET A 770 24.27 13.59 -10.53
CA MET A 770 25.35 14.57 -10.70
C MET A 770 26.26 14.70 -9.47
N GLY A 771 25.99 13.93 -8.42
CA GLY A 771 26.72 14.01 -7.18
C GLY A 771 26.36 15.24 -6.35
N TYR A 772 25.12 15.74 -6.42
CA TYR A 772 24.54 16.72 -5.49
C TYR A 772 23.75 16.04 -4.37
N SER A 773 23.51 16.77 -3.28
CA SER A 773 23.00 16.27 -2.00
C SER A 773 21.62 16.85 -1.72
N PRO A 774 20.54 16.18 -2.16
CA PRO A 774 19.20 16.61 -1.83
C PRO A 774 18.87 16.31 -0.36
N MET A 775 18.28 17.29 0.31
CA MET A 775 17.97 17.25 1.74
C MET A 775 16.53 17.71 2.01
N THR A 776 15.92 17.23 3.08
CA THR A 776 14.73 17.83 3.67
C THR A 776 15.17 18.73 4.82
N SER A 777 14.74 19.99 4.81
CA SER A 777 14.90 20.91 5.94
C SER A 777 13.81 20.66 6.97
N TRP A 778 14.22 20.36 8.20
CA TRP A 778 13.29 20.08 9.30
C TRP A 778 12.88 21.34 10.08
N ASN A 779 13.35 22.50 9.63
CA ASN A 779 13.04 23.81 10.21
C ASN A 779 11.92 24.56 9.44
N MET A 780 11.33 23.93 8.43
CA MET A 780 10.26 24.52 7.63
C MET A 780 9.17 23.49 7.30
N VAL A 781 7.93 23.93 7.32
CA VAL A 781 6.77 23.13 6.91
C VAL A 781 6.01 23.86 5.81
N LEU A 782 5.79 23.15 4.71
CA LEU A 782 5.04 23.61 3.56
C LEU A 782 3.53 23.55 3.83
N GLU A 783 2.84 24.63 3.52
CA GLU A 783 1.39 24.70 3.42
C GLU A 783 0.99 24.95 1.96
N GLU A 784 0.46 23.90 1.32
CA GLU A 784 -0.18 24.03 0.01
C GLU A 784 -1.58 24.62 0.17
N LEU A 785 -1.84 25.72 -0.53
CA LEU A 785 -3.11 26.40 -0.58
C LEU A 785 -4.11 25.51 -1.33
N ALA A 786 -5.33 25.37 -0.80
CA ALA A 786 -6.32 24.47 -1.39
C ALA A 786 -6.62 24.81 -2.87
N GLY A 787 -6.85 23.79 -3.69
CA GLY A 787 -7.17 23.90 -5.11
C GLY A 787 -7.16 22.51 -5.74
N ASP A 788 -7.96 22.33 -6.79
CA ASP A 788 -8.00 21.06 -7.51
C ASP A 788 -6.77 20.90 -8.40
N SER A 789 -6.28 19.66 -8.49
CA SER A 789 -5.21 19.32 -9.43
C SER A 789 -5.72 19.48 -10.86
N THR A 790 -5.15 20.42 -11.61
CA THR A 790 -5.48 20.58 -13.04
C THR A 790 -4.79 19.54 -13.94
N PHE A 791 -4.07 18.58 -13.35
CA PHE A 791 -3.13 17.70 -14.04
C PHE A 791 -3.63 16.25 -14.22
N ALA A 792 -4.67 15.85 -13.50
CA ALA A 792 -5.31 14.55 -13.64
C ALA A 792 -6.79 14.68 -13.30
N THR A 793 -7.64 14.03 -14.09
CA THR A 793 -9.10 14.07 -13.90
C THR A 793 -9.58 13.08 -12.84
N THR A 794 -8.77 12.05 -12.53
CA THR A 794 -9.04 11.02 -11.51
C THR A 794 -7.73 10.57 -10.83
N ASP A 795 -7.85 9.90 -9.67
CA ASP A 795 -6.69 9.29 -8.98
C ASP A 795 -6.07 8.12 -9.77
N ASP A 796 -6.87 7.43 -10.60
CA ASP A 796 -6.38 6.38 -11.50
C ASP A 796 -5.56 6.97 -12.65
N ASP A 797 -6.07 8.03 -13.29
CA ASP A 797 -5.35 8.79 -14.33
C ASP A 797 -4.02 9.33 -13.77
N ARG A 798 -4.05 9.86 -12.55
CA ARG A 798 -2.84 10.28 -11.83
C ARG A 798 -1.87 9.12 -11.61
N THR A 799 -2.36 7.96 -11.19
CA THR A 799 -1.54 6.78 -10.92
C THR A 799 -0.87 6.24 -12.17
N GLU A 800 -1.59 6.21 -13.30
CA GLU A 800 -1.07 5.77 -14.60
C GLU A 800 0.01 6.74 -15.10
N LYS A 801 -0.32 8.03 -15.14
CA LYS A 801 0.62 9.09 -15.51
C LYS A 801 1.90 9.10 -14.67
N MET A 802 1.78 8.84 -13.36
CA MET A 802 2.93 8.68 -12.48
C MET A 802 3.75 7.43 -12.80
N ARG A 803 3.09 6.31 -13.19
CA ARG A 803 3.76 5.09 -13.61
C ARG A 803 4.57 5.33 -14.89
N GLU A 804 3.98 5.93 -15.92
CA GLU A 804 4.66 6.28 -17.17
C GLU A 804 5.90 7.17 -16.91
N GLY A 805 5.72 8.18 -16.06
CA GLY A 805 6.82 9.04 -15.61
C GLY A 805 7.94 8.27 -14.93
N HIS A 806 7.60 7.39 -13.98
CA HIS A 806 8.57 6.58 -13.25
C HIS A 806 9.27 5.53 -14.13
N GLU A 807 8.58 4.94 -15.11
CA GLU A 807 9.19 4.05 -16.09
C GLU A 807 10.22 4.78 -16.93
N ARG A 808 9.92 6.02 -17.34
CA ARG A 808 10.89 6.88 -18.03
C ARG A 808 12.10 7.20 -17.15
N LEU A 809 11.90 7.48 -15.86
CA LEU A 809 13.00 7.68 -14.91
C LEU A 809 13.86 6.42 -14.75
N VAL A 810 13.24 5.24 -14.73
CA VAL A 810 13.98 3.97 -14.71
C VAL A 810 14.75 3.75 -16.01
N SER A 811 14.23 4.17 -17.16
CA SER A 811 14.99 4.14 -18.41
C SER A 811 16.24 5.03 -18.35
N GLU A 812 16.16 6.20 -17.72
CA GLU A 812 17.30 7.13 -17.60
C GLU A 812 18.31 6.68 -16.53
N PHE A 813 17.84 6.38 -15.32
CA PHE A 813 18.69 6.10 -14.15
C PHE A 813 18.82 4.61 -13.80
N GLY A 814 18.28 3.71 -14.62
CA GLY A 814 18.31 2.27 -14.36
C GLY A 814 19.74 1.72 -14.30
N HIS A 815 20.67 2.28 -15.06
CA HIS A 815 22.08 1.90 -15.00
C HIS A 815 22.72 2.22 -13.62
N LEU A 816 22.14 3.15 -12.85
CA LEU A 816 22.54 3.50 -11.48
C LEU A 816 21.77 2.70 -10.41
N GLY A 817 20.98 1.70 -10.79
CA GLY A 817 20.24 0.85 -9.86
C GLY A 817 18.84 1.34 -9.48
N LEU A 818 18.29 2.34 -10.18
CA LEU A 818 16.88 2.72 -10.03
C LEU A 818 15.97 1.64 -10.64
N ARG A 819 14.90 1.26 -9.94
CA ARG A 819 13.96 0.21 -10.39
C ARG A 819 12.51 0.61 -10.08
N MET A 820 11.56 -0.02 -10.78
CA MET A 820 10.16 -0.05 -10.35
C MET A 820 9.97 -1.04 -9.20
N LYS A 821 9.08 -0.75 -8.25
CA LYS A 821 8.61 -1.76 -7.30
C LYS A 821 7.66 -2.73 -8.03
N PRO A 822 7.71 -4.05 -7.72
CA PRO A 822 6.81 -5.02 -8.36
C PRO A 822 5.34 -4.65 -8.15
N ASN A 823 4.56 -4.66 -9.23
CA ASN A 823 3.11 -4.36 -9.24
C ASN A 823 2.75 -3.02 -8.58
N SER A 824 3.57 -1.99 -8.76
CA SER A 824 3.37 -0.68 -8.16
C SER A 824 3.76 0.43 -9.13
N HIS A 825 3.11 1.58 -9.01
CA HIS A 825 3.53 2.81 -9.69
C HIS A 825 4.77 3.45 -9.03
N ALA A 826 5.27 2.94 -7.89
CA ALA A 826 6.34 3.57 -7.12
C ALA A 826 7.75 3.05 -7.47
N LEU A 827 8.76 3.90 -7.29
CA LEU A 827 10.17 3.58 -7.49
C LEU A 827 10.78 2.84 -6.27
N ASP A 828 11.68 1.90 -6.54
CA ASP A 828 12.66 1.38 -5.57
C ASP A 828 13.99 2.11 -5.77
N LYS A 829 14.31 3.00 -4.84
CA LYS A 829 15.48 3.88 -4.87
C LYS A 829 16.68 3.32 -4.09
N ARG A 830 16.59 2.12 -3.49
CA ARG A 830 17.59 1.62 -2.52
C ARG A 830 19.00 1.47 -3.10
N GLU A 831 19.14 0.78 -4.24
CA GLU A 831 20.45 0.60 -4.88
C GLU A 831 20.93 1.92 -5.51
N PHE A 832 20.02 2.71 -6.08
CA PHE A 832 20.32 4.06 -6.59
C PHE A 832 20.94 4.98 -5.53
N GLU A 833 20.33 5.04 -4.35
CA GLU A 833 20.83 5.83 -3.21
C GLU A 833 22.16 5.30 -2.69
N LYS A 834 22.32 3.97 -2.62
CA LYS A 834 23.55 3.35 -2.16
C LYS A 834 24.73 3.67 -3.08
N GLN A 835 24.52 3.61 -4.40
CA GLN A 835 25.57 3.89 -5.38
C GLN A 835 25.90 5.38 -5.48
N SER A 836 24.88 6.23 -5.50
CA SER A 836 25.05 7.66 -5.80
C SER A 836 25.27 8.52 -4.55
N LEU A 837 24.81 8.07 -3.37
CA LEU A 837 24.86 8.83 -2.11
C LEU A 837 25.53 8.07 -0.95
N GLY A 838 26.12 6.90 -1.20
CA GLY A 838 26.68 6.02 -0.17
C GLY A 838 27.76 6.66 0.71
N GLY A 839 28.53 7.61 0.16
CA GLY A 839 29.60 8.33 0.87
C GLY A 839 29.19 9.68 1.47
N LYS A 840 27.95 10.13 1.29
CA LYS A 840 27.51 11.47 1.72
C LYS A 840 26.89 11.46 3.10
N ALA A 841 27.07 12.57 3.82
CA ALA A 841 26.45 12.81 5.13
C ALA A 841 24.94 12.56 5.08
N LYS A 842 24.42 11.81 6.06
CA LYS A 842 22.98 11.55 6.19
C LYS A 842 22.23 12.74 6.76
N GLN A 843 22.93 13.60 7.50
CA GLN A 843 22.40 14.79 8.14
C GLN A 843 23.47 15.87 8.14
N VAL A 844 23.04 17.12 7.93
CA VAL A 844 23.85 18.32 8.15
C VAL A 844 23.13 19.16 9.20
N SER A 845 23.86 19.53 10.26
CA SER A 845 23.36 20.36 11.36
C SER A 845 24.22 21.61 11.46
N VAL A 846 23.60 22.78 11.35
CA VAL A 846 24.28 24.08 11.38
C VAL A 846 23.70 24.90 12.54
N PRO A 847 24.50 25.39 13.49
CA PRO A 847 24.00 26.25 14.56
C PRO A 847 23.27 27.48 14.00
N LYS A 848 22.19 27.89 14.65
CA LYS A 848 21.52 29.16 14.32
C LYS A 848 22.44 30.34 14.65
N PRO A 849 22.35 31.45 13.90
CA PRO A 849 23.00 32.69 14.29
C PRO A 849 22.48 33.13 15.66
N ARG A 850 23.38 33.66 16.50
CA ARG A 850 23.06 34.13 17.85
C ARG A 850 22.39 35.50 17.85
#